data_AF-A0A4S4CXB0-F1
#
_entry.id   AF-A0A4S4CXB0-F1
#
_cell.length_a   1.000
_cell.length_b   1.000
_cell.length_c   1.000
_cell.angle_alpha   90.00
_cell.angle_beta   90.00
_cell.angle_gamma   90.00
#
_symmetry.space_group_name_H-M   'P 1'
#
loop_
_entity.id
_entity.type
_entity.pdbx_description
1 polymer ?
#
loop_
_entity_poly.entity_id
_entity_poly.type
_entity_poly.pdbx_seq_one_letter_code
_entity_poly.pdbx_strand_id
1 'polypeptide(L)'
;MEDLGVQYFHELQSRSFFQPSSGGESSKFVMHDLINDLAQSVAGYTCFRLEEKLKDQEQCTKLKSARHSSYMQSEFDAIKKFETFYKAENVRSLRTFLPFSLDKDESYYLTSNVPLYLLPKMKRLRVLSLNRYHIGELIPKSIGDLKHLRYLNFSYTRIRTVPESYGIDVLTMVWSSESLDGLQNEMVTEVLDILKPHKKLKELYIRGYHGTRFPIWIGDPLFSNMVCMKLQNCKNCTSLPPLGQLPSLKDLHIEGMSAVKRVGCEFYGQHCAKPFPLLETLCFENMSEWEDWYIFGIDKEVQTFTCVSKLSIKKCPELVGMLPSNLPCLKTLEIINCPQLLVKASSLILPSLTSLSMSDVRLPSLPVLLETCNVLEPSSLTCLDIRNVSIPESLCNPSIDDEVMLANAMSKHLSSVTSLSIEQIQKLALLPKWLTQGLKGLKELNIFCCEELTTLWQNEAGLQRSLLALQHLGINYCPQLVSLFEEDVDVENEGQHQLEYLEIYDCGKLEKSSRGLRTLTSLREMHIRGCPSLVSFSETGFPPSLKKLHIWHGCKALRSLPGWTAHDSNLEWLWINGCDNLESFREEWVHHPPTKLSYLFISNCKKLESVSLCNNSLLASLNLLWIDNWPAGGGIVSSYILEKGNFLTNLTYLRIGNMKIGKPLSEWGLHRFSSLKTLWLGGPSNVSEEEEEEEYYSVSSFPVDGMLLPTCLMSLVIWNFPNLEKISSSMETIQNLTHLYFSNCPRLASFPEQGGLPPSLLQLGSIYSFICFALATAILGKPKELPKDGINSFNHFLLHPVK
;
A
#
# COMPACT_ATOMS: atom_id res chain seq x y z
N MET A 1 -16.50 -4.17 -3.00
CA MET A 1 -16.29 -4.67 -4.38
C MET A 1 -15.65 -3.61 -5.26
N GLU A 2 -16.12 -2.36 -5.23
CA GLU A 2 -15.51 -1.26 -6.02
C GLU A 2 -14.09 -0.93 -5.54
N ASP A 3 -13.82 -0.78 -4.23
CA ASP A 3 -12.46 -0.47 -3.73
C ASP A 3 -11.43 -1.57 -4.08
N LEU A 4 -11.82 -2.84 -3.87
CA LEU A 4 -11.01 -3.99 -4.28
C LEU A 4 -10.83 -4.04 -5.81
N GLY A 5 -11.87 -3.67 -6.57
CA GLY A 5 -11.80 -3.55 -8.03
C GLY A 5 -10.85 -2.44 -8.48
N VAL A 6 -10.83 -1.31 -7.79
CA VAL A 6 -9.90 -0.19 -8.01
C VAL A 6 -8.47 -0.61 -7.68
N GLN A 7 -8.26 -1.36 -6.60
CA GLN A 7 -6.94 -1.94 -6.29
C GLN A 7 -6.45 -2.88 -7.40
N TYR A 8 -7.28 -3.81 -7.87
CA TYR A 8 -6.93 -4.66 -9.01
C TYR A 8 -6.70 -3.86 -10.29
N PHE A 9 -7.49 -2.81 -10.53
CA PHE A 9 -7.30 -1.92 -11.67
C PHE A 9 -5.95 -1.21 -11.61
N HIS A 10 -5.58 -0.65 -10.46
CA HIS A 10 -4.27 -0.02 -10.25
C HIS A 10 -3.12 -1.01 -10.38
N GLU A 11 -3.32 -2.27 -9.97
CA GLU A 11 -2.34 -3.33 -10.20
C GLU A 11 -2.18 -3.65 -11.70
N LEU A 12 -3.28 -3.72 -12.46
CA LEU A 12 -3.23 -3.93 -13.91
C LEU A 12 -2.59 -2.74 -14.63
N GLN A 13 -2.90 -1.52 -14.18
CA GLN A 13 -2.29 -0.29 -14.67
C GLN A 13 -0.78 -0.24 -14.37
N SER A 14 -0.34 -0.62 -13.16
CA SER A 14 1.08 -0.62 -12.78
C SER A 14 1.89 -1.67 -13.55
N ARG A 15 1.21 -2.73 -14.02
CA ARG A 15 1.77 -3.75 -14.92
C ARG A 15 1.64 -3.38 -16.41
N SER A 16 1.26 -2.14 -16.73
CA SER A 16 1.10 -1.62 -18.10
C SER A 16 0.08 -2.35 -18.98
N PHE A 17 -0.86 -3.10 -18.40
CA PHE A 17 -1.98 -3.69 -19.15
C PHE A 17 -2.95 -2.61 -19.64
N PHE A 18 -3.02 -1.49 -18.92
CA PHE A 18 -3.78 -0.31 -19.27
C PHE A 18 -2.84 0.90 -19.37
N GLN A 19 -2.98 1.67 -20.44
CA GLN A 19 -2.24 2.90 -20.68
C GLN A 19 -3.19 4.10 -20.69
N PRO A 20 -2.79 5.28 -20.18
CA PRO A 20 -3.61 6.49 -20.31
C PRO A 20 -3.91 6.80 -21.78
N SER A 21 -5.15 7.17 -22.10
CA SER A 21 -5.51 7.60 -23.45
C SER A 21 -4.85 8.94 -23.78
N SER A 22 -4.33 9.08 -25.00
CA SER A 22 -3.69 10.31 -25.50
C SER A 22 -4.66 11.44 -25.84
N GLY A 23 -5.98 11.21 -25.73
CA GLY A 23 -7.05 12.09 -26.20
C GLY A 23 -7.53 13.19 -25.24
N GLY A 24 -6.71 13.65 -24.29
CA GLY A 24 -6.99 14.84 -23.47
C GLY A 24 -7.92 14.67 -22.27
N GLU A 25 -8.64 13.55 -22.13
CA GLU A 25 -9.41 13.23 -20.92
C GLU A 25 -8.59 12.37 -19.94
N SER A 26 -8.24 12.93 -18.79
CA SER A 26 -7.39 12.32 -17.74
C SER A 26 -7.94 11.06 -17.08
N SER A 27 -9.15 10.59 -17.45
CA SER A 27 -9.82 9.44 -16.82
C SER A 27 -10.00 8.21 -17.71
N LYS A 28 -9.53 8.24 -18.97
CA LYS A 28 -9.70 7.15 -19.94
C LYS A 28 -8.42 6.34 -20.10
N PHE A 29 -8.55 5.01 -20.13
CA PHE A 29 -7.44 4.07 -20.32
C PHE A 29 -7.68 3.16 -21.51
N VAL A 30 -6.63 2.85 -22.25
CA VAL A 30 -6.62 1.94 -23.40
C VAL A 30 -5.79 0.70 -23.08
N MET A 31 -6.22 -0.44 -23.61
CA MET A 31 -5.46 -1.70 -23.56
C MET A 31 -4.87 -1.95 -24.94
N HIS A 32 -3.60 -2.34 -24.99
CA HIS A 32 -2.93 -2.68 -26.25
C HIS A 32 -3.64 -3.85 -26.95
N ASP A 33 -3.75 -3.82 -28.27
CA ASP A 33 -4.51 -4.81 -29.06
C ASP A 33 -4.07 -6.25 -28.78
N LEU A 34 -2.76 -6.52 -28.72
CA LEU A 34 -2.23 -7.85 -28.37
C LEU A 34 -2.66 -8.35 -26.96
N ILE A 35 -2.73 -7.44 -25.99
CA ILE A 35 -3.17 -7.76 -24.62
C ILE A 35 -4.69 -8.01 -24.63
N ASN A 36 -5.42 -7.24 -25.43
CA ASN A 36 -6.85 -7.43 -25.65
C ASN A 36 -7.14 -8.79 -26.32
N ASP A 37 -6.39 -9.16 -27.35
CA ASP A 37 -6.51 -10.45 -28.04
C ASP A 37 -6.19 -11.62 -27.10
N LEU A 38 -5.14 -11.49 -26.28
CA LEU A 38 -4.82 -12.46 -25.24
C LEU A 38 -5.97 -12.58 -24.22
N ALA A 39 -6.49 -11.44 -23.75
CA ALA A 39 -7.60 -11.42 -22.80
C ALA A 39 -8.87 -12.07 -23.40
N GLN A 40 -9.17 -11.83 -24.68
CA GLN A 40 -10.28 -12.47 -25.39
C GLN A 40 -10.07 -13.97 -25.54
N SER A 41 -8.85 -14.40 -25.90
CA SER A 41 -8.48 -15.82 -26.03
C SER A 41 -8.63 -16.56 -24.70
N VAL A 42 -8.13 -15.98 -23.60
CA VAL A 42 -8.23 -16.54 -22.24
C VAL A 42 -9.68 -16.53 -21.72
N ALA A 43 -10.44 -15.47 -21.99
CA ALA A 43 -11.85 -15.40 -21.60
C ALA A 43 -12.70 -16.47 -22.32
N GLY A 44 -12.29 -16.86 -23.53
CA GLY A 44 -12.93 -17.89 -24.34
C GLY A 44 -14.42 -17.60 -24.52
N TYR A 45 -15.26 -18.56 -24.12
CA TYR A 45 -16.72 -18.43 -24.16
C TYR A 45 -17.34 -17.90 -22.86
N THR A 46 -16.53 -17.46 -21.90
CA THR A 46 -17.03 -17.01 -20.58
C THR A 46 -17.59 -15.59 -20.63
N CYS A 47 -17.09 -14.77 -21.56
CA CYS A 47 -17.50 -13.38 -21.77
C CYS A 47 -18.11 -13.20 -23.17
N PHE A 48 -19.15 -12.38 -23.28
CA PHE A 48 -19.81 -12.05 -24.55
C PHE A 48 -19.98 -10.54 -24.68
N ARG A 49 -19.28 -9.94 -25.64
CA ARG A 49 -19.44 -8.53 -26.00
C ARG A 49 -20.35 -8.40 -27.23
N LEU A 50 -21.39 -7.59 -27.14
CA LEU A 50 -22.41 -7.48 -28.19
C LEU A 50 -21.87 -6.93 -29.52
N GLU A 51 -20.82 -6.10 -29.46
CA GLU A 51 -20.18 -5.48 -30.62
C GLU A 51 -19.25 -6.43 -31.39
N GLU A 52 -19.09 -7.69 -30.95
CA GLU A 52 -18.28 -8.67 -31.67
C GLU A 52 -18.91 -9.04 -33.03
N LYS A 53 -18.16 -8.78 -34.11
CA LYS A 53 -18.54 -9.12 -35.49
C LYS A 53 -18.40 -10.62 -35.76
N LEU A 54 -19.30 -11.42 -35.20
CA LEU A 54 -19.41 -12.86 -35.42
C LEU A 54 -20.65 -13.18 -36.27
N LYS A 55 -20.66 -14.35 -36.94
CA LYS A 55 -21.86 -14.84 -37.63
C LYS A 55 -22.95 -15.19 -36.61
N ASP A 56 -24.22 -14.99 -36.96
CA ASP A 56 -25.38 -15.16 -36.04
C ASP A 56 -25.38 -16.49 -35.26
N GLN A 57 -25.01 -17.59 -35.92
CA GLN A 57 -24.98 -18.94 -35.33
C GLN A 57 -23.85 -19.09 -34.28
N GLU A 58 -22.73 -18.41 -34.50
CA GLU A 58 -21.57 -18.42 -33.62
C GLU A 58 -21.79 -17.52 -32.39
N GLN A 59 -22.43 -16.36 -32.59
CA GLN A 59 -22.88 -15.49 -31.49
C GLN A 59 -23.83 -16.21 -30.54
N CYS A 60 -24.83 -16.92 -31.07
CA CYS A 60 -25.77 -17.67 -30.25
C CYS A 60 -25.08 -18.79 -29.45
N THR A 61 -24.05 -19.41 -30.04
CA THR A 61 -23.28 -20.48 -29.38
C THR A 61 -22.42 -19.92 -28.25
N LYS A 62 -21.72 -18.79 -28.48
CA LYS A 62 -20.92 -18.11 -27.45
C LYS A 62 -21.79 -17.56 -26.31
N LEU A 63 -22.97 -17.03 -26.63
CA LEU A 63 -23.90 -16.51 -25.63
C LEU A 63 -24.49 -17.61 -24.72
N LYS A 64 -24.68 -18.84 -25.23
CA LYS A 64 -25.18 -19.98 -24.43
C LYS A 64 -24.21 -20.33 -23.27
N SER A 65 -22.91 -20.24 -23.51
CA SER A 65 -21.86 -20.55 -22.52
C SER A 65 -21.40 -19.32 -21.70
N ALA A 66 -21.70 -18.11 -22.17
CA ALA A 66 -21.33 -16.88 -21.51
C ALA A 66 -21.89 -16.76 -20.08
N ARG A 67 -21.03 -16.29 -19.16
CA ARG A 67 -21.39 -15.91 -17.80
C ARG A 67 -21.44 -14.40 -17.64
N HIS A 68 -20.69 -13.66 -18.45
CA HIS A 68 -20.63 -12.20 -18.39
C HIS A 68 -20.92 -11.63 -19.76
N SER A 69 -21.79 -10.63 -19.81
CA SER A 69 -22.08 -9.92 -21.04
C SER A 69 -21.96 -8.42 -20.86
N SER A 70 -21.35 -7.78 -21.85
CA SER A 70 -21.22 -6.34 -21.97
C SER A 70 -21.67 -5.83 -23.33
N TYR A 71 -22.04 -4.56 -23.38
CA TYR A 71 -22.41 -3.88 -24.62
C TYR A 71 -22.19 -2.37 -24.48
N MET A 72 -21.87 -1.71 -25.58
CA MET A 72 -21.69 -0.26 -25.67
C MET A 72 -23.06 0.39 -25.78
N GLN A 73 -23.39 1.38 -24.95
CA GLN A 73 -24.63 2.15 -25.04
C GLN A 73 -24.65 2.96 -26.34
N SER A 74 -25.82 3.07 -26.97
CA SER A 74 -26.05 4.02 -28.06
C SER A 74 -27.25 4.90 -27.72
N GLU A 75 -27.37 6.05 -28.40
CA GLU A 75 -28.45 7.01 -28.18
C GLU A 75 -29.83 6.32 -28.11
N PHE A 76 -30.08 5.34 -29.01
CA PHE A 76 -31.31 4.55 -29.03
C PHE A 76 -31.03 3.04 -29.11
N ASP A 77 -31.09 2.37 -27.95
CA ASP A 77 -30.92 0.92 -27.83
C ASP A 77 -32.25 0.18 -28.02
N ALA A 78 -32.64 0.08 -29.30
CA ALA A 78 -33.85 -0.60 -29.75
C ALA A 78 -33.76 -2.13 -29.68
N ILE A 79 -34.90 -2.82 -29.82
CA ILE A 79 -35.00 -4.29 -29.76
C ILE A 79 -34.01 -5.01 -30.69
N LYS A 80 -33.75 -4.44 -31.87
CA LYS A 80 -32.82 -4.99 -32.88
C LYS A 80 -31.41 -5.19 -32.33
N LYS A 81 -30.95 -4.31 -31.44
CA LYS A 81 -29.63 -4.41 -30.81
C LYS A 81 -29.49 -5.68 -29.98
N PHE A 82 -30.55 -6.08 -29.29
CA PHE A 82 -30.55 -7.24 -28.39
C PHE A 82 -31.14 -8.51 -29.05
N GLU A 83 -31.32 -8.52 -30.38
CA GLU A 83 -31.96 -9.60 -31.12
C GLU A 83 -31.31 -10.96 -30.85
N THR A 84 -29.98 -11.02 -30.77
CA THR A 84 -29.22 -12.23 -30.43
C THR A 84 -29.63 -12.83 -29.08
N PHE A 85 -29.91 -12.00 -28.07
CA PHE A 85 -30.37 -12.48 -26.77
C PHE A 85 -31.81 -12.99 -26.80
N TYR A 86 -32.66 -12.46 -27.68
CA TYR A 86 -34.03 -12.94 -27.86
C TYR A 86 -34.07 -14.27 -28.63
N LYS A 87 -33.22 -14.42 -29.64
CA LYS A 87 -33.06 -15.64 -30.46
C LYS A 87 -32.39 -16.78 -29.71
N ALA A 88 -31.50 -16.48 -28.78
CA ALA A 88 -30.82 -17.51 -28.00
C ALA A 88 -31.82 -18.30 -27.13
N GLU A 89 -31.88 -19.61 -27.35
CA GLU A 89 -32.77 -20.54 -26.62
C GLU A 89 -32.51 -20.55 -25.11
N ASN A 90 -31.30 -20.19 -24.66
CA ASN A 90 -30.92 -20.24 -23.25
C ASN A 90 -29.86 -19.18 -22.88
N VAL A 91 -30.29 -18.09 -22.23
CA VAL A 91 -29.43 -17.06 -21.61
C VAL A 91 -29.38 -17.19 -20.07
N ARG A 92 -29.80 -18.33 -19.51
CA ARG A 92 -29.90 -18.54 -18.05
C ARG A 92 -28.54 -18.63 -17.35
N SER A 93 -27.46 -18.83 -18.09
CA SER A 93 -26.08 -18.92 -17.60
C SER A 93 -25.50 -17.56 -17.19
N LEU A 94 -26.03 -16.46 -17.74
CA LEU A 94 -25.56 -15.11 -17.48
C LEU A 94 -25.69 -14.73 -16.01
N ARG A 95 -24.59 -14.23 -15.47
CA ARG A 95 -24.43 -13.70 -14.11
C ARG A 95 -24.23 -12.18 -14.12
N THR A 96 -23.78 -11.62 -15.23
CA THR A 96 -23.50 -10.19 -15.37
C THR A 96 -24.03 -9.68 -16.70
N PHE A 97 -24.75 -8.56 -16.66
CA PHE A 97 -25.25 -7.84 -17.84
C PHE A 97 -24.98 -6.34 -17.65
N LEU A 98 -23.99 -5.82 -18.39
CA LEU A 98 -23.41 -4.50 -18.14
C LEU A 98 -23.36 -3.62 -19.42
N PRO A 99 -24.03 -2.46 -19.42
CA PRO A 99 -23.81 -1.42 -20.41
C PRO A 99 -22.50 -0.64 -20.13
N PHE A 100 -21.87 -0.15 -21.20
CA PHE A 100 -20.69 0.72 -21.18
C PHE A 100 -20.92 1.94 -22.07
N SER A 101 -20.56 3.14 -21.61
CA SER A 101 -20.65 4.36 -22.42
C SER A 101 -19.26 5.01 -22.54
N LEU A 102 -18.99 5.62 -23.71
CA LEU A 102 -17.77 6.41 -23.97
C LEU A 102 -17.95 7.90 -23.65
N ASP A 103 -19.20 8.35 -23.57
CA ASP A 103 -19.57 9.76 -23.40
C ASP A 103 -20.35 9.96 -22.09
N LYS A 104 -19.81 10.81 -21.22
CA LYS A 104 -20.40 11.08 -19.89
C LYS A 104 -21.56 12.07 -19.97
N ASP A 105 -21.80 12.73 -21.08
CA ASP A 105 -22.80 13.80 -21.20
C ASP A 105 -24.01 13.41 -22.06
N GLU A 106 -23.98 12.22 -22.68
CA GLU A 106 -25.08 11.74 -23.51
C GLU A 106 -26.18 11.01 -22.73
N SER A 107 -27.41 11.22 -23.19
CA SER A 107 -28.63 10.58 -22.72
C SER A 107 -28.96 9.36 -23.58
N TYR A 108 -29.02 8.15 -22.98
CA TYR A 108 -29.30 6.92 -23.72
C TYR A 108 -30.72 6.43 -23.50
N TYR A 109 -31.40 5.94 -24.53
CA TYR A 109 -32.75 5.36 -24.42
C TYR A 109 -32.68 3.84 -24.56
N LEU A 110 -33.23 3.11 -23.58
CA LEU A 110 -33.34 1.65 -23.65
C LEU A 110 -34.78 1.23 -23.92
N THR A 111 -34.96 0.33 -24.88
CA THR A 111 -36.27 -0.26 -25.17
C THR A 111 -36.87 -0.93 -23.94
N SER A 112 -38.16 -0.71 -23.68
CA SER A 112 -38.91 -1.37 -22.59
C SER A 112 -38.90 -2.90 -22.70
N ASN A 113 -38.59 -3.45 -23.88
CA ASN A 113 -38.50 -4.89 -24.09
C ASN A 113 -37.38 -5.55 -23.28
N VAL A 114 -36.26 -4.87 -23.06
CA VAL A 114 -35.14 -5.45 -22.30
C VAL A 114 -35.56 -5.76 -20.85
N PRO A 115 -36.05 -4.79 -20.06
CA PRO A 115 -36.49 -5.08 -18.71
C PRO A 115 -37.76 -5.96 -18.65
N LEU A 116 -38.69 -5.84 -19.62
CA LEU A 116 -39.95 -6.61 -19.61
C LEU A 116 -39.79 -8.08 -20.03
N TYR A 117 -38.98 -8.36 -21.05
CA TYR A 117 -38.93 -9.68 -21.70
C TYR A 117 -37.55 -10.34 -21.66
N LEU A 118 -36.46 -9.56 -21.63
CA LEU A 118 -35.10 -10.11 -21.67
C LEU A 118 -34.56 -10.45 -20.27
N LEU A 119 -34.56 -9.50 -19.33
CA LEU A 119 -34.08 -9.73 -17.96
C LEU A 119 -34.72 -10.95 -17.27
N PRO A 120 -36.03 -11.25 -17.41
CA PRO A 120 -36.64 -12.41 -16.76
C PRO A 120 -36.09 -13.76 -17.24
N LYS A 121 -35.47 -13.80 -18.43
CA LYS A 121 -34.80 -15.00 -18.94
C LYS A 121 -33.47 -15.26 -18.22
N MET A 122 -32.84 -14.25 -17.63
CA MET A 122 -31.51 -14.30 -17.00
C MET A 122 -31.57 -14.72 -15.53
N LYS A 123 -32.14 -15.90 -15.22
CA LYS A 123 -32.44 -16.31 -13.84
C LYS A 123 -31.24 -16.42 -12.88
N ARG A 124 -30.00 -16.49 -13.38
CA ARG A 124 -28.76 -16.54 -12.58
C ARG A 124 -28.05 -15.18 -12.47
N LEU A 125 -28.68 -14.11 -12.93
CA LEU A 125 -28.11 -12.77 -12.90
C LEU A 125 -27.78 -12.36 -11.46
N ARG A 126 -26.56 -11.87 -11.27
CA ARG A 126 -26.02 -11.36 -10.01
C ARG A 126 -25.74 -9.87 -10.08
N VAL A 127 -25.35 -9.38 -11.24
CA VAL A 127 -24.96 -7.98 -11.49
C VAL A 127 -25.81 -7.45 -12.63
N LEU A 128 -26.60 -6.41 -12.33
CA LEU A 128 -27.39 -5.67 -13.31
C LEU A 128 -27.04 -4.18 -13.20
N SER A 129 -26.60 -3.58 -14.30
CA SER A 129 -26.51 -2.13 -14.41
C SER A 129 -27.43 -1.65 -15.52
N LEU A 130 -28.17 -0.59 -15.24
CA LEU A 130 -28.96 0.16 -16.20
C LEU A 130 -28.53 1.64 -16.21
N ASN A 131 -27.30 1.94 -15.78
CA ASN A 131 -26.83 3.30 -15.61
C ASN A 131 -26.99 4.14 -16.90
N ARG A 132 -27.31 5.42 -16.73
CA ARG A 132 -27.50 6.42 -17.82
C ARG A 132 -28.63 6.15 -18.80
N TYR A 133 -29.42 5.08 -18.64
CA TYR A 133 -30.59 4.87 -19.48
C TYR A 133 -31.81 5.66 -19.00
N HIS A 134 -32.43 6.37 -19.94
CA HIS A 134 -33.82 6.82 -19.92
C HIS A 134 -34.73 5.63 -20.20
N ILE A 135 -34.95 4.84 -19.17
CA ILE A 135 -36.04 3.88 -19.07
C ILE A 135 -37.18 4.65 -18.40
N GLY A 136 -38.45 4.39 -18.77
CA GLY A 136 -39.59 4.99 -18.07
C GLY A 136 -39.50 4.84 -16.55
N GLU A 137 -40.31 5.58 -15.81
CA GLU A 137 -40.19 5.72 -14.35
C GLU A 137 -40.36 4.40 -13.55
N LEU A 138 -40.88 3.34 -14.16
CA LEU A 138 -41.12 2.05 -13.49
C LEU A 138 -40.30 0.93 -14.12
N ILE A 139 -39.56 0.19 -13.29
CA ILE A 139 -39.00 -1.10 -13.67
C ILE A 139 -40.06 -2.22 -13.52
N PRO A 140 -40.14 -3.17 -14.47
CA PRO A 140 -41.07 -4.30 -14.42
C PRO A 140 -40.93 -5.17 -13.18
N LYS A 141 -42.05 -5.75 -12.72
CA LYS A 141 -42.09 -6.62 -11.54
C LYS A 141 -41.18 -7.85 -11.61
N SER A 142 -40.81 -8.25 -12.81
CA SER A 142 -40.00 -9.42 -13.10
C SER A 142 -38.54 -9.33 -12.66
N ILE A 143 -38.00 -8.13 -12.35
CA ILE A 143 -36.68 -8.01 -11.72
C ILE A 143 -36.67 -8.68 -10.33
N GLY A 144 -37.81 -8.67 -9.62
CA GLY A 144 -37.98 -9.32 -8.33
C GLY A 144 -37.77 -10.85 -8.37
N ASP A 145 -37.91 -11.46 -9.55
CA ASP A 145 -37.67 -12.88 -9.78
C ASP A 145 -36.18 -13.25 -9.88
N LEU A 146 -35.29 -12.26 -9.97
CA LEU A 146 -33.83 -12.46 -10.06
C LEU A 146 -33.22 -12.75 -8.68
N LYS A 147 -33.51 -13.95 -8.15
CA LYS A 147 -33.13 -14.38 -6.79
C LYS A 147 -31.62 -14.37 -6.49
N HIS A 148 -30.79 -14.34 -7.53
CA HIS A 148 -29.34 -14.31 -7.39
C HIS A 148 -28.74 -12.91 -7.49
N LEU A 149 -29.56 -11.87 -7.71
CA LEU A 149 -29.12 -10.48 -7.83
C LEU A 149 -28.44 -10.03 -6.54
N ARG A 150 -27.29 -9.37 -6.66
CA ARG A 150 -26.47 -8.86 -5.54
C ARG A 150 -26.05 -7.40 -5.75
N TYR A 151 -25.91 -6.98 -7.00
CA TYR A 151 -25.53 -5.62 -7.37
C TYR A 151 -26.52 -5.05 -8.39
N LEU A 152 -27.02 -3.86 -8.08
CA LEU A 152 -28.00 -3.15 -8.89
C LEU A 152 -27.59 -1.69 -9.01
N ASN A 153 -27.32 -1.24 -10.23
CA ASN A 153 -26.87 0.12 -10.51
C ASN A 153 -27.89 0.88 -11.37
N PHE A 154 -28.40 1.96 -10.80
CA PHE A 154 -29.36 2.89 -11.42
C PHE A 154 -28.82 4.31 -11.56
N SER A 155 -27.50 4.48 -11.46
CA SER A 155 -26.85 5.78 -11.55
C SER A 155 -27.25 6.50 -12.83
N TYR A 156 -27.60 7.79 -12.73
CA TYR A 156 -28.02 8.60 -13.88
C TYR A 156 -29.27 8.09 -14.62
N THR A 157 -30.17 7.35 -13.95
CA THR A 157 -31.47 6.94 -14.53
C THR A 157 -32.62 7.72 -13.91
N ARG A 158 -33.78 7.74 -14.58
CA ARG A 158 -35.04 8.31 -14.05
C ARG A 158 -35.93 7.28 -13.35
N ILE A 159 -35.40 6.11 -13.00
CA ILE A 159 -36.17 5.01 -12.42
C ILE A 159 -36.63 5.39 -11.01
N ARG A 160 -37.95 5.26 -10.79
CA ARG A 160 -38.65 5.63 -9.56
C ARG A 160 -39.15 4.45 -8.73
N THR A 161 -39.12 3.21 -9.23
CA THR A 161 -39.61 2.02 -8.50
C THR A 161 -38.90 0.74 -8.97
N VAL A 162 -38.69 -0.25 -8.09
CA VAL A 162 -38.33 -1.65 -8.46
C VAL A 162 -39.18 -2.61 -7.62
N PRO A 163 -39.58 -3.78 -8.16
CA PRO A 163 -40.34 -4.80 -7.43
C PRO A 163 -39.68 -5.44 -6.21
N GLU A 164 -40.53 -6.04 -5.37
CA GLU A 164 -40.16 -6.99 -4.31
C GLU A 164 -39.26 -8.12 -4.82
N SER A 165 -38.06 -8.27 -4.25
CA SER A 165 -37.08 -9.27 -4.67
C SER A 165 -36.94 -10.43 -3.67
N TYR A 166 -37.19 -11.67 -4.09
CA TYR A 166 -37.16 -12.85 -3.22
C TYR A 166 -35.78 -13.53 -3.19
N GLY A 167 -35.15 -13.66 -2.00
CA GLY A 167 -33.96 -14.49 -1.80
C GLY A 167 -32.60 -13.81 -1.93
N ILE A 168 -32.55 -12.48 -1.83
CA ILE A 168 -31.30 -11.70 -1.78
C ILE A 168 -30.83 -11.58 -0.33
N ASP A 169 -29.61 -12.04 -0.02
CA ASP A 169 -29.00 -11.87 1.31
C ASP A 169 -28.05 -10.67 1.37
N VAL A 170 -27.56 -10.18 0.23
CA VAL A 170 -26.65 -9.04 0.12
C VAL A 170 -27.11 -8.19 -1.05
N LEU A 171 -27.39 -6.91 -0.81
CA LEU A 171 -27.87 -5.97 -1.81
C LEU A 171 -27.06 -4.68 -1.79
N THR A 172 -26.42 -4.36 -2.91
CA THR A 172 -25.81 -3.04 -3.15
C THR A 172 -26.63 -2.27 -4.17
N MET A 173 -27.03 -1.05 -3.79
CA MET A 173 -27.76 -0.11 -4.64
C MET A 173 -26.97 1.18 -4.78
N VAL A 174 -26.73 1.59 -6.02
CA VAL A 174 -25.90 2.76 -6.35
C VAL A 174 -26.69 3.74 -7.22
N TRP A 175 -26.68 5.00 -6.79
CA TRP A 175 -27.14 6.18 -7.51
C TRP A 175 -25.95 7.10 -7.84
N SER A 176 -26.12 7.98 -8.82
CA SER A 176 -25.08 8.92 -9.24
C SER A 176 -24.77 9.93 -8.14
N SER A 177 -23.52 10.37 -8.00
CA SER A 177 -23.12 11.38 -7.00
C SER A 177 -23.13 12.82 -7.53
N GLU A 178 -23.32 13.01 -8.83
CA GLU A 178 -23.32 14.31 -9.52
C GLU A 178 -24.74 14.88 -9.57
N SER A 179 -24.88 16.20 -9.36
CA SER A 179 -26.15 16.89 -9.50
C SER A 179 -26.58 16.81 -10.96
N LEU A 180 -27.71 16.17 -11.22
CA LEU A 180 -28.44 16.45 -12.45
C LEU A 180 -29.05 17.84 -12.25
N ASP A 181 -28.31 18.86 -12.66
CA ASP A 181 -28.78 20.24 -12.65
C ASP A 181 -30.16 20.31 -13.32
N GLY A 182 -31.20 20.56 -12.53
CA GLY A 182 -32.55 20.86 -13.02
C GLY A 182 -33.69 19.87 -12.73
N LEU A 183 -33.47 18.73 -12.06
CA LEU A 183 -34.60 17.88 -11.62
C LEU A 183 -35.07 18.30 -10.22
N GLN A 184 -36.31 18.82 -10.14
CA GLN A 184 -36.96 19.29 -8.91
C GLN A 184 -36.81 18.29 -7.74
N ASN A 185 -36.28 18.79 -6.63
CA ASN A 185 -35.99 18.09 -5.38
C ASN A 185 -37.19 17.40 -4.70
N GLU A 186 -38.43 17.57 -5.18
CA GLU A 186 -39.62 17.05 -4.50
C GLU A 186 -39.97 15.58 -4.85
N MET A 187 -39.52 15.04 -6.01
CA MET A 187 -40.01 13.73 -6.50
C MET A 187 -39.08 12.52 -6.25
N VAL A 188 -37.88 12.70 -5.68
CA VAL A 188 -36.92 11.59 -5.43
C VAL A 188 -37.26 10.78 -4.18
N THR A 189 -38.06 11.36 -3.28
CA THR A 189 -38.38 10.81 -1.96
C THR A 189 -39.10 9.45 -2.00
N GLU A 190 -39.73 9.07 -3.11
CA GLU A 190 -40.63 7.91 -3.19
C GLU A 190 -39.97 6.60 -3.66
N VAL A 191 -38.74 6.66 -4.19
CA VAL A 191 -38.13 5.47 -4.84
C VAL A 191 -37.78 4.39 -3.85
N LEU A 192 -37.09 4.77 -2.77
CA LEU A 192 -36.75 3.83 -1.72
C LEU A 192 -37.99 3.38 -0.93
N ASP A 193 -39.07 4.18 -0.83
CA ASP A 193 -40.32 3.77 -0.16
C ASP A 193 -41.00 2.58 -0.84
N ILE A 194 -40.88 2.48 -2.16
CA ILE A 194 -41.48 1.40 -2.96
C ILE A 194 -40.53 0.19 -3.06
N LEU A 195 -39.22 0.41 -2.87
CA LEU A 195 -38.17 -0.61 -2.87
C LEU A 195 -38.15 -1.43 -1.57
N LYS A 196 -39.12 -2.32 -1.32
CA LYS A 196 -39.06 -3.20 -0.14
C LYS A 196 -38.36 -4.55 -0.46
N PRO A 197 -37.10 -4.77 -0.03
CA PRO A 197 -36.44 -6.06 -0.20
C PRO A 197 -37.06 -7.12 0.70
N HIS A 198 -36.76 -8.39 0.43
CA HIS A 198 -37.22 -9.49 1.27
C HIS A 198 -36.57 -9.45 2.66
N LYS A 199 -37.36 -9.79 3.69
CA LYS A 199 -36.97 -9.86 5.12
C LYS A 199 -35.76 -10.75 5.46
N LYS A 200 -35.23 -11.49 4.47
CA LYS A 200 -34.07 -12.38 4.63
C LYS A 200 -32.73 -11.65 4.39
N LEU A 201 -32.79 -10.40 3.92
CA LEU A 201 -31.61 -9.58 3.65
C LEU A 201 -30.71 -9.49 4.89
N LYS A 202 -29.42 -9.71 4.69
CA LYS A 202 -28.39 -9.66 5.73
C LYS A 202 -27.48 -8.45 5.60
N GLU A 203 -27.20 -8.02 4.37
CA GLU A 203 -26.34 -6.87 4.13
C GLU A 203 -26.96 -5.91 3.13
N LEU A 204 -26.94 -4.62 3.48
CA LEU A 204 -27.50 -3.55 2.66
C LEU A 204 -26.48 -2.42 2.49
N TYR A 205 -26.13 -2.12 1.25
CA TYR A 205 -25.23 -1.03 0.88
C TYR A 205 -25.99 -0.04 0.00
N ILE A 206 -26.15 1.19 0.46
CA ILE A 206 -26.79 2.28 -0.30
C ILE A 206 -25.76 3.37 -0.53
N ARG A 207 -25.52 3.71 -1.80
CA ARG A 207 -24.56 4.75 -2.20
C ARG A 207 -25.22 5.80 -3.08
N GLY A 208 -25.03 7.08 -2.77
CA GLY A 208 -25.43 8.20 -3.63
C GLY A 208 -26.93 8.50 -3.66
N TYR A 209 -27.71 8.01 -2.69
CA TYR A 209 -29.16 8.24 -2.68
C TYR A 209 -29.49 9.74 -2.51
N HIS A 210 -30.33 10.27 -3.42
CA HIS A 210 -30.66 11.69 -3.52
C HIS A 210 -31.94 12.12 -2.77
N GLY A 211 -32.67 11.18 -2.17
CA GLY A 211 -33.86 11.51 -1.41
C GLY A 211 -33.53 12.26 -0.12
N THR A 212 -34.47 13.07 0.35
CA THR A 212 -34.30 13.86 1.59
C THR A 212 -34.48 13.03 2.85
N ARG A 213 -35.11 11.86 2.75
CA ARG A 213 -35.31 10.90 3.84
C ARG A 213 -35.20 9.46 3.34
N PHE A 214 -34.82 8.56 4.25
CA PHE A 214 -34.92 7.13 4.02
C PHE A 214 -36.33 6.62 4.32
N PRO A 215 -36.76 5.55 3.63
CA PRO A 215 -38.03 4.88 3.91
C PRO A 215 -38.02 4.21 5.29
N ILE A 216 -39.21 4.07 5.86
CA ILE A 216 -39.38 3.46 7.19
C ILE A 216 -38.91 2.00 7.21
N TRP A 217 -39.03 1.29 6.08
CA TRP A 217 -38.67 -0.13 6.02
C TRP A 217 -37.19 -0.40 6.27
N ILE A 218 -36.28 0.55 6.00
CA ILE A 218 -34.83 0.33 6.20
C ILE A 218 -34.50 0.01 7.66
N GLY A 219 -35.25 0.60 8.59
CA GLY A 219 -35.15 0.27 10.01
C GLY A 219 -36.18 -0.73 10.50
N ASP A 220 -37.10 -1.24 9.67
CA ASP A 220 -38.23 -2.07 10.11
C ASP A 220 -37.75 -3.37 10.79
N PRO A 221 -38.19 -3.68 12.04
CA PRO A 221 -37.77 -4.88 12.78
C PRO A 221 -38.05 -6.19 12.03
N LEU A 222 -38.93 -6.19 11.03
CA LEU A 222 -39.16 -7.32 10.14
C LEU A 222 -37.92 -7.74 9.36
N PHE A 223 -36.90 -6.89 9.21
CA PHE A 223 -35.58 -7.23 8.68
C PHE A 223 -34.66 -7.81 9.77
N SER A 224 -35.17 -8.81 10.49
CA SER A 224 -34.50 -9.41 11.65
C SER A 224 -33.15 -10.07 11.34
N ASN A 225 -32.85 -10.33 10.08
CA ASN A 225 -31.59 -10.93 9.62
C ASN A 225 -30.53 -9.90 9.21
N MET A 226 -30.84 -8.60 9.23
CA MET A 226 -29.88 -7.56 8.85
C MET A 226 -28.70 -7.54 9.82
N VAL A 227 -27.50 -7.82 9.31
CA VAL A 227 -26.23 -7.88 10.04
C VAL A 227 -25.35 -6.67 9.76
N CYS A 228 -25.27 -6.24 8.49
CA CYS A 228 -24.42 -5.13 8.08
C CYS A 228 -25.21 -4.10 7.26
N MET A 229 -25.00 -2.82 7.57
CA MET A 229 -25.57 -1.73 6.77
C MET A 229 -24.53 -0.64 6.51
N LYS A 230 -24.42 -0.20 5.26
CA LYS A 230 -23.59 0.94 4.85
C LYS A 230 -24.40 1.96 4.06
N LEU A 231 -24.43 3.20 4.55
CA LEU A 231 -25.05 4.34 3.89
C LEU A 231 -23.94 5.31 3.50
N GLN A 232 -23.74 5.55 2.21
CA GLN A 232 -22.59 6.31 1.71
C GLN A 232 -23.01 7.42 0.74
N ASN A 233 -22.48 8.62 0.92
CA ASN A 233 -22.64 9.76 0.01
C ASN A 233 -24.11 10.12 -0.31
N CYS A 234 -25.05 9.92 0.63
CA CYS A 234 -26.45 10.30 0.46
C CYS A 234 -26.65 11.75 0.94
N LYS A 235 -26.06 12.70 0.19
CA LYS A 235 -25.81 14.08 0.64
C LYS A 235 -27.06 14.88 1.01
N ASN A 236 -28.20 14.59 0.36
CA ASN A 236 -29.46 15.32 0.54
C ASN A 236 -30.28 14.82 1.73
N CYS A 237 -29.95 13.65 2.30
CA CYS A 237 -30.69 13.10 3.42
C CYS A 237 -30.51 13.98 4.65
N THR A 238 -31.61 14.46 5.23
CA THR A 238 -31.59 15.35 6.39
C THR A 238 -31.70 14.61 7.72
N SER A 239 -32.05 13.32 7.71
CA SER A 239 -32.21 12.47 8.89
C SER A 239 -31.82 11.01 8.63
N LEU A 240 -31.36 10.32 9.66
CA LEU A 240 -31.04 8.89 9.60
C LEU A 240 -32.28 8.00 9.84
N PRO A 241 -32.34 6.79 9.25
CA PRO A 241 -33.45 5.86 9.47
C PRO A 241 -33.40 5.25 10.89
N PRO A 242 -34.50 4.63 11.37
CA PRO A 242 -34.58 4.02 12.70
C PRO A 242 -33.82 2.69 12.77
N LEU A 243 -32.49 2.74 12.70
CA LEU A 243 -31.64 1.54 12.64
C LEU A 243 -31.49 0.84 13.99
N GLY A 244 -31.73 1.54 15.10
CA GLY A 244 -31.60 0.97 16.45
C GLY A 244 -32.56 -0.16 16.77
N GLN A 245 -33.69 -0.23 16.07
CA GLN A 245 -34.69 -1.29 16.29
C GLN A 245 -34.39 -2.59 15.53
N LEU A 246 -33.30 -2.65 14.74
CA LEU A 246 -32.88 -3.85 14.03
C LEU A 246 -32.17 -4.84 15.00
N PRO A 247 -32.71 -6.06 15.21
CA PRO A 247 -32.27 -6.93 16.31
C PRO A 247 -30.93 -7.63 16.06
N SER A 248 -30.49 -7.78 14.80
CA SER A 248 -29.27 -8.52 14.42
C SER A 248 -28.14 -7.64 13.87
N LEU A 249 -28.32 -6.31 13.86
CA LEU A 249 -27.35 -5.40 13.26
C LEU A 249 -26.07 -5.37 14.11
N LYS A 250 -24.95 -5.75 13.49
CA LYS A 250 -23.61 -5.80 14.08
C LYS A 250 -22.69 -4.70 13.56
N ASP A 251 -22.74 -4.42 12.26
CA ASP A 251 -21.85 -3.46 11.60
C ASP A 251 -22.62 -2.34 10.91
N LEU A 252 -22.42 -1.11 11.36
CA LEU A 252 -23.06 0.07 10.80
C LEU A 252 -22.03 1.13 10.38
N HIS A 253 -22.04 1.49 9.10
CA HIS A 253 -21.20 2.56 8.55
C HIS A 253 -22.07 3.62 7.89
N ILE A 254 -21.88 4.87 8.28
CA ILE A 254 -22.60 6.02 7.75
C ILE A 254 -21.55 7.04 7.31
N GLU A 255 -21.53 7.34 6.01
CA GLU A 255 -20.49 8.15 5.39
C GLU A 255 -21.09 9.19 4.43
N GLY A 256 -20.59 10.43 4.46
CA GLY A 256 -20.91 11.42 3.43
C GLY A 256 -22.37 11.88 3.43
N MET A 257 -23.01 11.94 4.61
CA MET A 257 -24.39 12.40 4.78
C MET A 257 -24.41 13.90 5.13
N SER A 258 -24.00 14.74 4.17
CA SER A 258 -23.69 16.15 4.43
C SER A 258 -24.84 16.97 5.03
N ALA A 259 -26.10 16.74 4.66
CA ALA A 259 -27.26 17.51 5.15
C ALA A 259 -27.83 17.03 6.50
N VAL A 260 -27.28 15.97 7.11
CA VAL A 260 -27.73 15.49 8.43
C VAL A 260 -27.16 16.40 9.51
N LYS A 261 -28.01 17.28 10.05
CA LYS A 261 -27.62 18.20 11.13
C LYS A 261 -27.64 17.60 12.53
N ARG A 262 -28.55 16.65 12.75
CA ARG A 262 -28.75 16.02 14.05
C ARG A 262 -28.99 14.54 13.89
N VAL A 263 -28.31 13.74 14.71
CA VAL A 263 -28.65 12.33 14.92
C VAL A 263 -29.58 12.26 16.13
N GLY A 264 -30.89 12.27 15.89
CA GLY A 264 -31.91 12.34 16.92
C GLY A 264 -32.39 10.98 17.43
N CYS A 265 -33.44 11.01 18.26
CA CYS A 265 -34.04 9.81 18.85
C CYS A 265 -34.64 8.86 17.80
N GLU A 266 -34.96 9.37 16.61
CA GLU A 266 -35.44 8.61 15.47
C GLU A 266 -34.44 7.52 15.04
N PHE A 267 -33.14 7.77 15.15
CA PHE A 267 -32.09 6.80 14.81
C PHE A 267 -32.18 5.50 15.63
N TYR A 268 -32.67 5.60 16.87
CA TYR A 268 -32.78 4.50 17.81
C TYR A 268 -34.08 3.68 17.62
N GLY A 269 -35.06 4.21 16.88
CA GLY A 269 -36.37 3.60 16.68
C GLY A 269 -37.42 4.05 17.71
N GLN A 270 -38.64 4.32 17.22
CA GLN A 270 -39.73 4.82 18.05
C GLN A 270 -40.22 3.70 18.99
N HIS A 271 -40.19 3.93 20.30
CA HIS A 271 -40.53 2.96 21.35
C HIS A 271 -39.60 1.74 21.48
N CYS A 272 -38.38 1.78 20.93
CA CYS A 272 -37.41 0.71 21.13
C CYS A 272 -36.88 0.71 22.58
N ALA A 273 -37.16 -0.36 23.33
CA ALA A 273 -36.73 -0.52 24.72
C ALA A 273 -35.24 -0.85 24.87
N LYS A 274 -34.60 -1.41 23.84
CA LYS A 274 -33.14 -1.67 23.82
C LYS A 274 -32.60 -1.49 22.40
N PRO A 275 -32.30 -0.23 22.00
CA PRO A 275 -31.71 0.04 20.70
C PRO A 275 -30.33 -0.61 20.53
N PHE A 276 -30.04 -1.09 19.33
CA PHE A 276 -28.75 -1.67 18.94
C PHE A 276 -28.28 -2.81 19.87
N PRO A 277 -29.07 -3.89 20.03
CA PRO A 277 -28.78 -4.93 21.01
C PRO A 277 -27.51 -5.76 20.73
N LEU A 278 -27.09 -5.84 19.46
CA LEU A 278 -25.94 -6.63 19.00
C LEU A 278 -24.91 -5.81 18.21
N LEU A 279 -25.00 -4.48 18.22
CA LEU A 279 -24.10 -3.63 17.43
C LEU A 279 -22.68 -3.71 18.00
N GLU A 280 -21.72 -4.10 17.15
CA GLU A 280 -20.31 -4.30 17.46
C GLU A 280 -19.43 -3.17 16.88
N THR A 281 -19.77 -2.67 15.68
CA THR A 281 -19.04 -1.60 14.98
C THR A 281 -19.97 -0.47 14.60
N LEU A 282 -19.63 0.76 15.00
CA LEU A 282 -20.32 1.99 14.62
C LEU A 282 -19.33 3.00 14.04
N CYS A 283 -19.52 3.37 12.78
CA CYS A 283 -18.64 4.30 12.06
C CYS A 283 -19.44 5.45 11.46
N PHE A 284 -19.06 6.68 11.79
CA PHE A 284 -19.48 7.92 11.14
C PHE A 284 -18.28 8.55 10.43
N GLU A 285 -18.41 8.89 9.15
CA GLU A 285 -17.36 9.60 8.42
C GLU A 285 -17.94 10.69 7.52
N ASN A 286 -17.27 11.85 7.43
CA ASN A 286 -17.62 12.91 6.48
C ASN A 286 -19.08 13.41 6.65
N MET A 287 -19.50 13.65 7.89
CA MET A 287 -20.82 14.18 8.25
C MET A 287 -20.70 15.70 8.44
N SER A 288 -20.66 16.45 7.33
CA SER A 288 -20.17 17.84 7.33
C SER A 288 -21.00 18.84 8.17
N GLU A 289 -22.33 18.76 8.12
CA GLU A 289 -23.22 19.66 8.88
C GLU A 289 -23.71 19.05 10.20
N TRP A 290 -23.18 17.90 10.62
CA TRP A 290 -23.64 17.23 11.84
C TRP A 290 -23.22 18.00 13.08
N GLU A 291 -24.19 18.60 13.77
CA GLU A 291 -24.00 19.47 14.93
C GLU A 291 -24.31 18.77 16.26
N ASP A 292 -25.35 17.93 16.32
CA ASP A 292 -25.87 17.38 17.59
C ASP A 292 -26.09 15.86 17.53
N TRP A 293 -25.68 15.16 18.59
CA TRP A 293 -25.97 13.75 18.81
C TRP A 293 -26.84 13.56 20.06
N TYR A 294 -28.11 13.22 19.83
CA TYR A 294 -29.01 12.81 20.90
C TYR A 294 -28.52 11.51 21.56
N ILE A 295 -28.11 11.60 22.82
CA ILE A 295 -27.72 10.43 23.62
C ILE A 295 -28.98 9.79 24.20
N PHE A 296 -29.26 8.55 23.79
CA PHE A 296 -30.40 7.81 24.29
C PHE A 296 -30.23 7.44 25.77
N GLY A 297 -31.30 7.58 26.57
CA GLY A 297 -31.36 7.02 27.92
C GLY A 297 -30.68 7.86 29.01
N ILE A 298 -30.41 9.16 28.81
CA ILE A 298 -29.86 10.02 29.87
C ILE A 298 -30.74 9.99 31.15
N ASP A 299 -32.06 9.85 31.00
CA ASP A 299 -33.04 9.86 32.11
C ASP A 299 -33.70 8.48 32.39
N LYS A 300 -33.27 7.42 31.71
CA LYS A 300 -33.87 6.06 31.82
C LYS A 300 -32.74 5.05 32.00
N GLU A 301 -32.85 4.09 32.91
CA GLU A 301 -31.86 3.00 33.13
C GLU A 301 -31.62 2.07 31.92
N VAL A 302 -32.05 2.47 30.72
CA VAL A 302 -31.92 1.72 29.47
C VAL A 302 -30.57 2.03 28.83
N GLN A 303 -29.71 1.01 28.76
CA GLN A 303 -28.39 1.11 28.13
C GLN A 303 -28.47 0.88 26.62
N THR A 304 -27.93 1.82 25.84
CA THR A 304 -27.65 1.65 24.40
C THR A 304 -26.19 1.29 24.17
N PHE A 305 -25.88 0.71 23.01
CA PHE A 305 -24.50 0.40 22.60
C PHE A 305 -23.74 -0.53 23.56
N THR A 306 -24.46 -1.42 24.25
CA THR A 306 -23.87 -2.34 25.25
C THR A 306 -22.85 -3.32 24.67
N CYS A 307 -22.87 -3.56 23.36
CA CYS A 307 -21.98 -4.49 22.67
C CYS A 307 -20.97 -3.81 21.75
N VAL A 308 -20.99 -2.46 21.65
CA VAL A 308 -20.13 -1.74 20.70
C VAL A 308 -18.69 -1.91 21.12
N SER A 309 -17.91 -2.53 20.24
CA SER A 309 -16.48 -2.82 20.40
C SER A 309 -15.61 -1.79 19.68
N LYS A 310 -16.10 -1.22 18.58
CA LYS A 310 -15.43 -0.17 17.82
C LYS A 310 -16.38 1.00 17.56
N LEU A 311 -15.97 2.19 17.98
CA LEU A 311 -16.61 3.46 17.65
C LEU A 311 -15.62 4.33 16.88
N SER A 312 -16.02 4.80 15.71
CA SER A 312 -15.19 5.60 14.83
C SER A 312 -15.97 6.82 14.33
N ILE A 313 -15.44 8.03 14.55
CA ILE A 313 -16.02 9.30 14.10
C ILE A 313 -14.93 10.08 13.38
N LYS A 314 -15.11 10.33 12.08
CA LYS A 314 -14.08 10.94 11.24
C LYS A 314 -14.63 12.10 10.43
N LYS A 315 -13.87 13.19 10.27
CA LYS A 315 -14.20 14.33 9.40
C LYS A 315 -15.61 14.87 9.67
N CYS A 316 -15.93 15.12 10.93
CA CYS A 316 -17.22 15.66 11.38
C CYS A 316 -16.97 17.04 12.03
N PRO A 317 -16.78 18.11 11.23
CA PRO A 317 -16.22 19.37 11.71
C PRO A 317 -17.15 20.16 12.63
N GLU A 318 -18.46 20.12 12.37
CA GLU A 318 -19.46 20.89 13.12
C GLU A 318 -19.98 20.14 14.36
N LEU A 319 -19.51 18.92 14.64
CA LEU A 319 -20.06 18.08 15.69
C LEU A 319 -19.77 18.69 17.06
N VAL A 320 -20.84 19.13 17.73
CA VAL A 320 -20.84 19.66 19.10
C VAL A 320 -21.52 18.63 20.01
N GLY A 321 -21.05 18.52 21.26
CA GLY A 321 -21.71 17.71 22.29
C GLY A 321 -20.84 16.59 22.85
N MET A 322 -21.51 15.62 23.49
CA MET A 322 -20.87 14.57 24.28
C MET A 322 -21.03 13.21 23.60
N LEU A 323 -20.03 12.35 23.76
CA LEU A 323 -20.15 10.93 23.41
C LEU A 323 -21.08 10.21 24.40
N PRO A 324 -21.69 9.07 24.00
CA PRO A 324 -22.45 8.23 24.92
C PRO A 324 -21.63 7.87 26.17
N SER A 325 -22.21 8.07 27.35
CA SER A 325 -21.51 8.03 28.65
C SER A 325 -21.08 6.64 29.11
N ASN A 326 -21.66 5.56 28.57
CA ASN A 326 -21.36 4.19 29.00
C ASN A 326 -21.24 3.25 27.81
N LEU A 327 -20.01 2.82 27.50
CA LEU A 327 -19.71 1.89 26.40
C LEU A 327 -18.86 0.73 26.95
N PRO A 328 -19.50 -0.26 27.62
CA PRO A 328 -18.79 -1.25 28.45
C PRO A 328 -17.89 -2.19 27.65
N CYS A 329 -18.23 -2.49 26.39
CA CYS A 329 -17.48 -3.39 25.52
C CYS A 329 -16.52 -2.67 24.57
N LEU A 330 -16.40 -1.34 24.64
CA LEU A 330 -15.61 -0.57 23.67
C LEU A 330 -14.12 -0.88 23.83
N LYS A 331 -13.52 -1.41 22.76
CA LYS A 331 -12.10 -1.74 22.66
C LYS A 331 -11.33 -0.69 21.85
N THR A 332 -11.97 -0.10 20.84
CA THR A 332 -11.35 0.87 19.93
C THR A 332 -12.21 2.12 19.81
N LEU A 333 -11.60 3.27 20.12
CA LEU A 333 -12.19 4.60 19.90
C LEU A 333 -11.31 5.39 18.93
N GLU A 334 -11.89 5.79 17.79
CA GLU A 334 -11.23 6.62 16.78
C GLU A 334 -12.01 7.94 16.62
N ILE A 335 -11.37 9.07 16.85
CA ILE A 335 -11.94 10.41 16.63
C ILE A 335 -10.95 11.23 15.80
N ILE A 336 -11.28 11.53 14.55
CA ILE A 336 -10.34 12.15 13.60
C ILE A 336 -11.01 13.36 12.92
N ASN A 337 -10.34 14.52 12.88
CA ASN A 337 -10.82 15.75 12.24
C ASN A 337 -12.22 16.14 12.73
N CYS A 338 -12.35 16.27 14.05
CA CYS A 338 -13.59 16.66 14.75
C CYS A 338 -13.30 17.81 15.72
N PRO A 339 -12.92 19.01 15.21
CA PRO A 339 -12.41 20.12 16.01
C PRO A 339 -13.38 20.69 17.05
N GLN A 340 -14.70 20.62 16.83
CA GLN A 340 -15.69 21.16 17.77
C GLN A 340 -16.16 20.15 18.84
N LEU A 341 -15.74 18.89 18.74
CA LEU A 341 -16.20 17.83 19.65
C LEU A 341 -15.58 18.00 21.05
N LEU A 342 -16.42 18.38 22.01
CA LEU A 342 -16.04 18.52 23.41
C LEU A 342 -16.24 17.21 24.17
N VAL A 343 -15.16 16.45 24.32
CA VAL A 343 -15.16 15.25 25.15
C VAL A 343 -15.15 15.66 26.63
N LYS A 344 -16.34 15.79 27.24
CA LYS A 344 -16.47 15.92 28.71
C LYS A 344 -16.11 14.58 29.34
N ALA A 345 -14.86 14.55 29.77
CA ALA A 345 -14.18 13.44 30.39
C ALA A 345 -15.01 12.82 31.55
N SER A 346 -15.54 13.64 32.47
CA SER A 346 -16.17 13.19 33.74
C SER A 346 -17.41 12.29 33.62
N SER A 347 -17.92 12.07 32.41
CA SER A 347 -19.11 11.24 32.15
C SER A 347 -18.85 9.98 31.32
N LEU A 348 -17.61 9.74 30.86
CA LEU A 348 -17.30 8.62 29.95
C LEU A 348 -16.75 7.41 30.72
N ILE A 349 -17.48 6.31 30.68
CA ILE A 349 -17.09 5.03 31.31
C ILE A 349 -16.74 4.04 30.17
N LEU A 350 -15.44 3.76 30.02
CA LEU A 350 -14.87 2.94 28.93
C LEU A 350 -13.94 1.83 29.48
N PRO A 351 -14.47 0.83 30.22
CA PRO A 351 -13.64 -0.12 30.99
C PRO A 351 -12.81 -1.08 30.12
N SER A 352 -13.28 -1.41 28.92
CA SER A 352 -12.64 -2.38 28.02
C SER A 352 -11.70 -1.74 26.98
N LEU A 353 -11.40 -0.44 27.09
CA LEU A 353 -10.70 0.29 26.03
C LEU A 353 -9.24 -0.15 25.90
N THR A 354 -8.87 -0.68 24.73
CA THR A 354 -7.51 -1.14 24.44
C THR A 354 -6.75 -0.21 23.47
N SER A 355 -7.48 0.52 22.61
CA SER A 355 -6.90 1.39 21.59
C SER A 355 -7.66 2.72 21.51
N LEU A 356 -6.93 3.82 21.60
CA LEU A 356 -7.45 5.18 21.48
C LEU A 356 -6.67 5.94 20.40
N SER A 357 -7.37 6.40 19.37
CA SER A 357 -6.81 7.24 18.31
C SER A 357 -7.56 8.57 18.23
N MET A 358 -6.85 9.67 18.39
CA MET A 358 -7.40 11.03 18.34
C MET A 358 -6.57 11.90 17.41
N SER A 359 -7.22 12.54 16.44
CA SER A 359 -6.60 13.44 15.47
C SER A 359 -7.41 14.72 15.31
N ASP A 360 -6.79 15.90 15.45
CA ASP A 360 -7.47 17.20 15.21
C ASP A 360 -8.78 17.35 16.02
N VAL A 361 -8.64 17.25 17.36
CA VAL A 361 -9.74 17.35 18.35
C VAL A 361 -9.36 18.40 19.40
N ARG A 362 -10.31 19.28 19.76
CA ARG A 362 -10.12 20.31 20.79
C ARG A 362 -10.25 19.72 22.19
N LEU A 363 -9.21 19.03 22.64
CA LEU A 363 -9.15 18.46 23.99
C LEU A 363 -8.85 19.54 25.05
N PRO A 364 -9.62 19.64 26.14
CA PRO A 364 -9.14 20.27 27.35
C PRO A 364 -8.15 19.30 28.03
N SER A 365 -6.90 19.25 27.54
CA SER A 365 -5.77 18.47 28.05
C SER A 365 -5.96 16.94 28.04
N LEU A 366 -5.11 16.22 27.27
CA LEU A 366 -5.00 14.75 27.27
C LEU A 366 -4.99 14.11 28.69
N PRO A 367 -4.34 14.71 29.73
CA PRO A 367 -4.44 14.26 31.12
C PRO A 367 -5.87 14.14 31.66
N VAL A 368 -6.76 15.08 31.37
CA VAL A 368 -8.14 15.07 31.88
C VAL A 368 -8.94 13.93 31.26
N LEU A 369 -8.71 13.60 29.98
CA LEU A 369 -9.37 12.46 29.33
C LEU A 369 -8.88 11.13 29.91
N LEU A 370 -7.58 11.02 30.19
CA LEU A 370 -6.97 9.85 30.83
C LEU A 370 -7.39 9.69 32.31
N GLU A 371 -7.56 10.79 33.04
CA GLU A 371 -8.12 10.82 34.39
C GLU A 371 -9.57 10.35 34.44
N THR A 372 -10.27 10.25 33.31
CA THR A 372 -11.70 9.90 33.28
C THR A 372 -12.03 8.53 32.74
N CYS A 373 -11.03 7.79 32.26
CA CYS A 373 -11.11 6.33 32.17
C CYS A 373 -11.25 5.64 33.56
N ASN A 374 -11.43 6.42 34.64
CA ASN A 374 -11.43 6.06 36.05
C ASN A 374 -12.73 5.46 36.61
N VAL A 375 -13.27 4.41 35.98
CA VAL A 375 -14.10 3.47 36.74
C VAL A 375 -13.78 2.02 36.29
N LEU A 376 -12.82 1.42 37.01
CA LEU A 376 -12.54 -0.03 37.12
C LEU A 376 -11.77 -0.72 35.95
N GLU A 377 -10.47 -0.44 35.85
CA GLU A 377 -9.30 -1.35 35.81
C GLU A 377 -8.10 -0.62 35.17
N PRO A 378 -7.02 -0.27 35.91
CA PRO A 378 -5.91 0.58 35.42
C PRO A 378 -5.00 -0.01 34.30
N SER A 379 -5.43 -1.00 33.52
CA SER A 379 -4.50 -1.90 32.81
C SER A 379 -4.89 -2.34 31.39
N SER A 380 -5.92 -1.78 30.77
CA SER A 380 -6.41 -2.27 29.46
C SER A 380 -5.83 -1.54 28.23
N LEU A 381 -5.40 -0.28 28.34
CA LEU A 381 -4.96 0.53 27.19
C LEU A 381 -3.56 0.12 26.71
N THR A 382 -3.46 -0.51 25.54
CA THR A 382 -2.17 -0.96 24.97
C THR A 382 -1.65 -0.05 23.86
N CYS A 383 -2.53 0.70 23.19
CA CYS A 383 -2.19 1.55 22.05
C CYS A 383 -2.81 2.95 22.18
N LEU A 384 -1.98 3.98 21.98
CA LEU A 384 -2.37 5.38 22.00
C LEU A 384 -1.83 6.07 20.74
N ASP A 385 -2.70 6.69 19.95
CA ASP A 385 -2.33 7.45 18.74
C ASP A 385 -2.88 8.87 18.84
N ILE A 386 -2.00 9.85 18.79
CA ILE A 386 -2.30 11.27 19.00
C ILE A 386 -1.77 12.06 17.82
N ARG A 387 -2.66 12.71 17.07
CA ARG A 387 -2.32 13.46 15.85
C ARG A 387 -2.88 14.88 15.89
N ASN A 388 -2.10 15.89 15.49
CA ASN A 388 -2.55 17.28 15.40
C ASN A 388 -3.31 17.77 16.66
N VAL A 389 -2.87 17.36 17.84
CA VAL A 389 -3.44 17.79 19.12
C VAL A 389 -2.59 18.95 19.64
N SER A 390 -3.24 20.08 19.94
CA SER A 390 -2.56 21.19 20.60
C SER A 390 -2.12 20.75 21.98
N ILE A 391 -0.81 20.57 22.20
CA ILE A 391 -0.29 20.42 23.56
C ILE A 391 -0.39 21.80 24.23
N PRO A 392 -1.14 21.95 25.34
CA PRO A 392 -1.08 23.16 26.16
C PRO A 392 0.38 23.53 26.46
N GLU A 393 0.77 24.79 26.39
CA GLU A 393 2.16 25.21 26.69
C GLU A 393 2.64 24.71 28.07
N SER A 394 1.71 24.49 29.01
CA SER A 394 1.95 23.88 30.32
C SER A 394 2.40 22.41 30.30
N LEU A 395 2.20 21.66 29.21
CA LEU A 395 2.62 20.26 29.06
C LEU A 395 3.94 20.10 28.29
N CYS A 396 4.32 21.09 27.48
CA CYS A 396 5.65 21.16 26.86
C CYS A 396 6.69 21.76 27.83
N ASN A 397 6.26 22.58 28.80
CA ASN A 397 7.14 23.20 29.78
C ASN A 397 6.42 23.38 31.15
N PRO A 398 6.05 22.28 31.83
CA PRO A 398 5.38 22.35 33.13
C PRO A 398 6.26 23.01 34.18
N SER A 399 5.65 23.73 35.13
CA SER A 399 6.34 24.03 36.39
C SER A 399 6.77 22.70 37.03
N ILE A 400 7.87 22.68 37.81
CA ILE A 400 8.40 21.43 38.40
C ILE A 400 7.31 20.68 39.20
N ASP A 401 6.39 21.41 39.84
CA ASP A 401 5.30 20.83 40.63
C ASP A 401 4.17 20.24 39.75
N ASP A 402 3.81 20.92 38.65
CA ASP A 402 2.83 20.40 37.67
C ASP A 402 3.39 19.16 36.96
N GLU A 403 4.70 19.13 36.70
CA GLU A 403 5.40 18.05 36.01
C GLU A 403 5.38 16.75 36.80
N VAL A 404 5.65 16.82 38.11
CA VAL A 404 5.63 15.66 39.01
C VAL A 404 4.21 15.14 39.21
N MET A 405 3.22 16.02 39.35
CA MET A 405 1.81 15.63 39.46
C MET A 405 1.31 14.94 38.19
N LEU A 406 1.60 15.50 37.01
CA LEU A 406 1.24 14.92 35.72
C LEU A 406 1.96 13.59 35.46
N ALA A 407 3.26 13.50 35.73
CA ALA A 407 4.01 12.25 35.58
C ALA A 407 3.46 11.15 36.53
N ASN A 408 3.06 11.51 37.75
CA ASN A 408 2.47 10.58 38.71
C ASN A 408 1.05 10.15 38.32
N ALA A 409 0.23 11.03 37.75
CA ALA A 409 -1.08 10.67 37.20
C ALA A 409 -0.93 9.76 35.98
N MET A 410 -0.08 10.14 35.02
CA MET A 410 0.14 9.42 33.77
C MET A 410 0.80 8.05 33.97
N SER A 411 1.74 7.93 34.91
CA SER A 411 2.37 6.64 35.25
C SER A 411 1.40 5.62 35.85
N LYS A 412 0.31 6.06 36.49
CA LYS A 412 -0.76 5.16 36.98
C LYS A 412 -1.63 4.62 35.85
N HIS A 413 -1.89 5.42 34.81
CA HIS A 413 -2.89 5.10 33.77
C HIS A 413 -2.29 4.57 32.46
N LEU A 414 -1.05 4.94 32.13
CA LEU A 414 -0.41 4.58 30.86
C LEU A 414 0.69 3.52 31.02
N SER A 415 0.79 2.89 32.18
CA SER A 415 1.79 1.83 32.44
C SER A 415 1.61 0.59 31.54
N SER A 416 0.39 0.36 31.03
CA SER A 416 0.02 -0.73 30.12
C SER A 416 0.24 -0.40 28.64
N VAL A 417 0.50 0.86 28.28
CA VAL A 417 0.69 1.28 26.89
C VAL A 417 2.00 0.72 26.36
N THR A 418 1.90 -0.08 25.31
CA THR A 418 3.04 -0.70 24.63
C THR A 418 3.37 -0.01 23.32
N SER A 419 2.43 0.74 22.71
CA SER A 419 2.64 1.43 21.44
C SER A 419 2.07 2.85 21.49
N LEU A 420 2.90 3.83 21.10
CA LEU A 420 2.54 5.25 21.05
C LEU A 420 2.90 5.85 19.70
N SER A 421 1.95 6.54 19.09
CA SER A 421 2.13 7.35 17.89
C SER A 421 1.86 8.83 18.19
N ILE A 422 2.78 9.70 17.81
CA ILE A 422 2.70 11.16 17.93
C ILE A 422 2.82 11.76 16.54
N GLU A 423 1.82 12.47 16.06
CA GLU A 423 1.82 13.06 14.72
C GLU A 423 1.45 14.56 14.73
N GLN A 424 2.13 15.38 13.93
CA GLN A 424 1.75 16.78 13.63
C GLN A 424 1.55 17.68 14.87
N ILE A 425 2.35 17.52 15.92
CA ILE A 425 2.27 18.41 17.08
C ILE A 425 3.13 19.66 16.83
N GLN A 426 2.47 20.77 16.47
CA GLN A 426 3.14 21.98 15.97
C GLN A 426 4.16 22.60 16.94
N LYS A 427 3.89 22.62 18.26
CA LYS A 427 4.76 23.22 19.29
C LYS A 427 5.66 22.22 20.04
N LEU A 428 5.81 21.00 19.53
CA LEU A 428 6.59 19.96 20.20
C LEU A 428 8.08 20.13 19.89
N ALA A 429 8.78 20.97 20.65
CA ALA A 429 10.23 21.13 20.51
C ALA A 429 11.05 19.96 21.09
N LEU A 430 10.53 19.35 22.17
CA LEU A 430 11.16 18.27 22.95
C LEU A 430 10.08 17.31 23.47
N LEU A 431 10.38 16.02 23.64
CA LEU A 431 9.45 15.08 24.28
C LEU A 431 9.21 15.42 25.76
N PRO A 432 7.94 15.54 26.21
CA PRO A 432 7.62 15.86 27.60
C PRO A 432 8.12 14.81 28.60
N LYS A 433 8.45 15.23 29.83
CA LYS A 433 8.94 14.29 30.86
C LYS A 433 7.92 13.22 31.28
N TRP A 434 6.62 13.51 31.18
CA TRP A 434 5.59 12.50 31.46
C TRP A 434 5.66 11.33 30.46
N LEU A 435 6.11 11.56 29.22
CA LEU A 435 6.34 10.52 28.22
C LEU A 435 7.50 9.63 28.63
N THR A 436 8.58 10.27 29.10
CA THR A 436 9.84 9.60 29.44
C THR A 436 9.82 8.92 30.81
N GLN A 437 8.92 9.32 31.72
CA GLN A 437 8.83 8.75 33.08
C GLN A 437 7.56 7.92 33.31
N GLY A 438 6.48 8.18 32.57
CA GLY A 438 5.17 7.55 32.76
C GLY A 438 4.99 6.24 31.98
N LEU A 439 5.66 6.06 30.85
CA LEU A 439 5.44 4.95 29.91
C LEU A 439 6.47 3.82 30.04
N LYS A 440 6.62 3.27 31.23
CA LYS A 440 7.66 2.25 31.52
C LYS A 440 7.52 0.96 30.69
N GLY A 441 6.33 0.65 30.20
CA GLY A 441 6.02 -0.53 29.37
C GLY A 441 6.07 -0.29 27.85
N LEU A 442 6.42 0.92 27.40
CA LEU A 442 6.38 1.28 25.98
C LEU A 442 7.40 0.48 25.19
N LYS A 443 6.93 -0.24 24.17
CA LYS A 443 7.74 -1.03 23.23
C LYS A 443 7.93 -0.34 21.89
N GLU A 444 6.96 0.46 21.46
CA GLU A 444 6.97 1.12 20.16
C GLU A 444 6.65 2.60 20.30
N LEU A 445 7.50 3.46 19.74
CA LEU A 445 7.31 4.91 19.69
C LEU A 445 7.49 5.37 18.26
N ASN A 446 6.44 5.94 17.67
CA ASN A 446 6.52 6.54 16.35
C ASN A 446 6.19 8.04 16.41
N ILE A 447 7.02 8.87 15.78
CA ILE A 447 6.89 10.32 15.75
C ILE A 447 6.86 10.77 14.29
N PHE A 448 5.81 11.46 13.89
CA PHE A 448 5.55 11.85 12.51
C PHE A 448 5.28 13.36 12.40
N CYS A 449 5.89 14.04 11.43
CA CYS A 449 5.50 15.41 11.05
C CYS A 449 5.52 16.44 12.20
N CYS A 450 6.36 16.26 13.23
CA CYS A 450 6.50 17.24 14.32
C CYS A 450 7.46 18.36 13.86
N GLU A 451 6.89 19.48 13.42
CA GLU A 451 7.63 20.52 12.71
C GLU A 451 8.66 21.26 13.56
N GLU A 452 8.40 21.49 14.85
CA GLU A 452 9.32 22.20 15.76
C GLU A 452 10.28 21.26 16.53
N LEU A 453 10.17 19.93 16.35
CA LEU A 453 10.98 18.96 17.10
C LEU A 453 12.46 19.11 16.76
N THR A 454 13.26 19.58 17.71
CA THR A 454 14.71 19.78 17.54
C THR A 454 15.53 18.62 18.08
N THR A 455 15.13 18.08 19.23
CA THR A 455 15.79 16.97 19.94
C THR A 455 14.73 16.10 20.63
N LEU A 456 14.99 14.80 20.78
CA LEU A 456 14.04 13.89 21.45
C LEU A 456 14.24 13.86 22.97
N TRP A 457 15.50 13.88 23.42
CA TRP A 457 15.85 13.85 24.85
C TRP A 457 16.95 14.87 25.19
N GLN A 458 16.78 15.54 26.35
CA GLN A 458 17.71 16.53 26.90
C GLN A 458 19.07 15.96 27.34
N ASN A 459 19.15 14.66 27.68
CA ASN A 459 20.40 14.03 28.07
C ASN A 459 20.33 12.51 27.88
N GLU A 460 21.49 11.84 27.85
CA GLU A 460 21.58 10.37 27.78
C GLU A 460 20.84 9.69 28.95
N ALA A 461 20.76 10.34 30.12
CA ALA A 461 19.99 9.85 31.26
C ALA A 461 18.47 9.81 31.00
N GLY A 462 17.96 10.66 30.11
CA GLY A 462 16.56 10.66 29.66
C GLY A 462 16.20 9.42 28.85
N LEU A 463 17.13 8.92 28.03
CA LEU A 463 17.00 7.65 27.29
C LEU A 463 17.00 6.45 28.25
N GLN A 464 17.93 6.44 29.22
CA GLN A 464 18.04 5.37 30.22
C GLN A 464 16.79 5.22 31.10
N ARG A 465 16.10 6.33 31.41
CA ARG A 465 14.88 6.33 32.23
C ARG A 465 13.61 6.00 31.44
N SER A 466 13.60 6.23 30.13
CA SER A 466 12.39 6.13 29.28
C SER A 466 12.25 4.84 28.48
N LEU A 467 13.36 4.14 28.19
CA LEU A 467 13.37 3.05 27.20
C LEU A 467 13.81 1.69 27.74
N LEU A 468 13.50 1.34 29.00
CA LEU A 468 13.84 -0.01 29.50
C LEU A 468 13.14 -1.11 28.69
N ALA A 469 11.96 -0.83 28.12
CA ALA A 469 11.18 -1.77 27.31
C ALA A 469 11.06 -1.40 25.83
N LEU A 470 11.59 -0.25 25.39
CA LEU A 470 11.39 0.20 24.00
C LEU A 470 12.21 -0.67 23.06
N GLN A 471 11.51 -1.25 22.09
CA GLN A 471 12.04 -2.14 21.06
C GLN A 471 12.10 -1.43 19.71
N HIS A 472 11.11 -0.61 19.37
CA HIS A 472 11.02 0.08 18.08
C HIS A 472 10.88 1.59 18.24
N LEU A 473 11.71 2.35 17.53
CA LEU A 473 11.64 3.81 17.44
C LEU A 473 11.59 4.24 15.97
N GLY A 474 10.53 4.95 15.59
CA GLY A 474 10.39 5.53 14.26
C GLY A 474 10.20 7.04 14.29
N ILE A 475 10.98 7.76 13.48
CA ILE A 475 10.95 9.22 13.39
C ILE A 475 10.89 9.62 11.93
N ASN A 476 9.79 10.28 11.54
CA ASN A 476 9.45 10.48 10.15
C ASN A 476 9.02 11.94 9.92
N TYR A 477 9.50 12.58 8.85
CA TYR A 477 9.11 13.92 8.43
C TYR A 477 9.27 15.01 9.52
N CYS A 478 10.34 14.96 10.33
CA CYS A 478 10.62 15.97 11.36
C CYS A 478 11.72 16.94 10.87
N PRO A 479 11.35 18.07 10.20
CA PRO A 479 12.31 18.87 9.45
C PRO A 479 13.33 19.62 10.32
N GLN A 480 12.99 19.97 11.56
CA GLN A 480 13.87 20.72 12.47
C GLN A 480 14.74 19.83 13.36
N LEU A 481 14.61 18.50 13.25
CA LEU A 481 15.35 17.56 14.10
C LEU A 481 16.84 17.65 13.79
N VAL A 482 17.63 18.12 14.75
CA VAL A 482 19.09 18.30 14.61
C VAL A 482 19.85 17.07 15.09
N SER A 483 19.42 16.49 16.21
CA SER A 483 20.02 15.29 16.81
C SER A 483 18.97 14.47 17.58
N LEU A 484 19.30 13.20 17.85
CA LEU A 484 18.45 12.36 18.72
C LEU A 484 18.67 12.71 20.21
N PHE A 485 19.89 13.07 20.60
CA PHE A 485 20.29 13.43 21.98
C PHE A 485 21.10 14.73 21.99
N GLU A 486 20.98 15.53 23.05
CA GLU A 486 21.90 16.64 23.32
C GLU A 486 23.31 16.12 23.69
N GLU A 487 24.35 16.80 23.21
CA GLU A 487 25.76 16.44 23.43
C GLU A 487 26.21 16.94 24.81
N ASP A 488 26.20 16.09 25.84
CA ASP A 488 26.83 16.39 27.14
C ASP A 488 27.95 15.41 27.51
N VAL A 489 28.85 15.93 28.34
CA VAL A 489 30.18 15.41 28.68
C VAL A 489 30.08 14.38 29.81
N ASP A 490 30.72 13.22 29.64
CA ASP A 490 31.05 12.22 30.65
C ASP A 490 29.89 11.63 31.46
N VAL A 491 29.22 10.61 30.90
CA VAL A 491 28.64 9.53 31.73
C VAL A 491 29.02 8.18 31.14
N GLU A 492 30.15 7.63 31.61
CA GLU A 492 30.44 6.20 31.51
C GLU A 492 29.42 5.44 32.38
N ASN A 493 28.25 5.09 31.85
CA ASN A 493 27.36 4.12 32.50
C ASN A 493 26.68 3.22 31.47
N GLU A 494 26.93 1.92 31.60
CA GLU A 494 26.35 0.84 30.81
C GLU A 494 24.87 0.62 31.17
N GLY A 495 23.97 1.39 30.57
CA GLY A 495 22.54 1.07 30.56
C GLY A 495 22.23 -0.05 29.56
N GLN A 496 21.50 -1.09 29.99
CA GLN A 496 20.96 -2.10 29.07
C GLN A 496 19.72 -1.54 28.35
N HIS A 497 19.84 -1.29 27.05
CA HIS A 497 18.74 -0.87 26.19
C HIS A 497 18.12 -2.09 25.47
N GLN A 498 16.81 -2.09 25.25
CA GLN A 498 16.10 -3.15 24.49
C GLN A 498 15.77 -2.75 23.05
N LEU A 499 16.22 -1.58 22.59
CA LEU A 499 15.89 -1.08 21.26
C LEU A 499 16.47 -2.02 20.20
N GLU A 500 15.61 -2.64 19.40
CA GLU A 500 15.97 -3.58 18.33
C GLU A 500 15.86 -2.94 16.94
N TYR A 501 14.99 -1.94 16.77
CA TYR A 501 14.68 -1.30 15.49
C TYR A 501 14.68 0.23 15.58
N LEU A 502 15.38 0.89 14.65
CA LEU A 502 15.41 2.35 14.52
C LEU A 502 15.18 2.76 13.06
N GLU A 503 14.15 3.57 12.81
CA GLU A 503 13.92 4.21 11.51
C GLU A 503 13.92 5.75 11.61
N ILE A 504 14.58 6.41 10.65
CA ILE A 504 14.62 7.87 10.53
C ILE A 504 14.40 8.26 9.07
N TYR A 505 13.23 8.81 8.73
CA TYR A 505 12.89 9.22 7.37
C TYR A 505 12.61 10.72 7.24
N ASP A 506 13.14 11.34 6.19
CA ASP A 506 12.81 12.72 5.78
C ASP A 506 13.04 13.78 6.90
N CYS A 507 14.09 13.62 7.71
CA CYS A 507 14.52 14.59 8.73
C CYS A 507 15.56 15.57 8.16
N GLY A 508 15.10 16.77 7.79
CA GLY A 508 15.83 17.74 6.98
C GLY A 508 17.13 18.29 7.61
N LYS A 509 17.11 18.61 8.91
CA LYS A 509 18.23 19.23 9.65
C LYS A 509 19.10 18.27 10.45
N LEU A 510 18.93 16.95 10.27
CA LEU A 510 19.70 15.97 11.01
C LEU A 510 21.17 16.01 10.55
N GLU A 511 22.04 16.69 11.30
CA GLU A 511 23.44 16.94 10.90
C GLU A 511 24.38 15.82 11.36
N LYS A 512 24.17 15.32 12.58
CA LYS A 512 24.96 14.26 13.21
C LYS A 512 24.06 13.24 13.88
N SER A 513 24.40 11.97 13.75
CA SER A 513 23.87 10.97 14.65
C SER A 513 24.66 11.02 15.97
N SER A 514 23.97 11.32 17.06
CA SER A 514 24.51 11.52 18.42
C SER A 514 25.47 10.41 18.90
N ARG A 515 26.48 10.77 19.71
CA ARG A 515 27.52 9.84 20.26
C ARG A 515 26.96 8.55 20.87
N GLY A 516 25.77 8.63 21.45
CA GLY A 516 25.03 7.52 22.06
C GLY A 516 24.55 6.42 21.11
N LEU A 517 24.75 6.48 19.78
CA LEU A 517 24.35 5.33 18.92
C LEU A 517 25.04 4.02 19.33
N ARG A 518 26.33 4.07 19.69
CA ARG A 518 27.10 2.88 20.07
C ARG A 518 26.53 2.20 21.33
N THR A 519 25.86 2.96 22.21
CA THR A 519 25.33 2.43 23.47
C THR A 519 24.09 1.57 23.27
N LEU A 520 23.46 1.61 22.09
CA LEU A 520 22.29 0.80 21.72
C LEU A 520 22.66 -0.66 21.44
N THR A 521 23.15 -1.37 22.45
CA THR A 521 23.70 -2.74 22.35
C THR A 521 22.71 -3.85 21.98
N SER A 522 21.42 -3.54 21.88
CA SER A 522 20.39 -4.46 21.37
C SER A 522 19.93 -4.15 19.94
N LEU A 523 20.40 -3.06 19.33
CA LEU A 523 19.90 -2.60 18.03
C LEU A 523 20.29 -3.60 16.94
N ARG A 524 19.30 -4.13 16.22
CA ARG A 524 19.48 -5.15 15.17
C ARG A 524 19.29 -4.58 13.78
N GLU A 525 18.36 -3.64 13.62
CA GLU A 525 18.01 -3.08 12.31
C GLU A 525 17.95 -1.55 12.40
N MET A 526 18.59 -0.88 11.44
CA MET A 526 18.62 0.59 11.35
C MET A 526 18.34 1.05 9.92
N HIS A 527 17.32 1.88 9.75
CA HIS A 527 16.89 2.43 8.47
C HIS A 527 16.98 3.96 8.46
N ILE A 528 17.62 4.54 7.44
CA ILE A 528 17.69 5.98 7.23
C ILE A 528 17.33 6.30 5.78
N ARG A 529 16.47 7.30 5.57
CA ARG A 529 16.05 7.79 4.24
C ARG A 529 15.89 9.30 4.29
N GLY A 530 16.21 10.01 3.21
CA GLY A 530 15.77 11.39 3.06
C GLY A 530 16.34 12.37 4.09
N CYS A 531 17.54 12.12 4.62
CA CYS A 531 18.19 13.02 5.59
C CYS A 531 19.30 13.83 4.90
N PRO A 532 18.98 14.95 4.22
CA PRO A 532 19.91 15.64 3.31
C PRO A 532 21.08 16.30 4.02
N SER A 533 20.93 16.68 5.30
CA SER A 533 21.99 17.35 6.08
C SER A 533 22.91 16.39 6.84
N LEU A 534 22.63 15.08 6.81
CA LEU A 534 23.41 14.09 7.55
C LEU A 534 24.81 13.97 6.92
N VAL A 535 25.83 14.56 7.54
CA VAL A 535 27.20 14.58 7.01
C VAL A 535 27.97 13.31 7.36
N SER A 536 27.81 12.84 8.59
CA SER A 536 28.45 11.63 9.11
C SER A 536 27.68 11.08 10.31
N PHE A 537 27.91 9.81 10.60
CA PHE A 537 27.52 9.22 11.89
C PHE A 537 28.59 9.52 12.96
N SER A 538 28.32 9.21 14.22
CA SER A 538 29.26 9.43 15.33
C SER A 538 30.61 8.73 15.09
N GLU A 539 31.70 9.34 15.55
CA GLU A 539 33.05 8.76 15.46
C GLU A 539 33.21 7.49 16.33
N THR A 540 32.29 7.28 17.27
CA THR A 540 32.26 6.14 18.19
C THR A 540 31.86 4.82 17.52
N GLY A 541 31.37 4.84 16.28
CA GLY A 541 31.00 3.64 15.52
C GLY A 541 29.53 3.21 15.65
N PHE A 542 29.12 2.23 14.84
CA PHE A 542 27.80 1.61 14.93
C PHE A 542 27.70 0.63 16.11
N PRO A 543 26.48 0.34 16.62
CA PRO A 543 26.29 -0.68 17.63
C PRO A 543 26.81 -2.06 17.19
N PRO A 544 27.44 -2.84 18.07
CA PRO A 544 27.99 -4.16 17.72
C PRO A 544 26.90 -5.22 17.43
N SER A 545 25.69 -5.03 17.94
CA SER A 545 24.53 -5.91 17.70
C SER A 545 23.87 -5.75 16.33
N LEU A 546 24.23 -4.70 15.58
CA LEU A 546 23.55 -4.32 14.35
C LEU A 546 23.73 -5.40 13.27
N LYS A 547 22.63 -5.97 12.80
CA LYS A 547 22.57 -6.98 11.74
C LYS A 547 22.26 -6.39 10.38
N LYS A 548 21.42 -5.35 10.32
CA LYS A 548 20.98 -4.76 9.06
C LYS A 548 21.07 -3.24 9.12
N LEU A 549 21.76 -2.67 8.14
CA LEU A 549 21.88 -1.22 7.96
C LEU A 549 21.39 -0.86 6.56
N HIS A 550 20.30 -0.09 6.50
CA HIS A 550 19.75 0.42 5.25
C HIS A 550 19.82 1.94 5.22
N ILE A 551 20.56 2.48 4.27
CA ILE A 551 20.66 3.90 3.96
C ILE A 551 20.09 4.09 2.55
N TRP A 552 18.93 4.71 2.47
CA TRP A 552 18.19 4.93 1.23
C TRP A 552 18.43 6.34 0.68
N HIS A 553 17.84 6.61 -0.48
CA HIS A 553 18.04 7.85 -1.22
C HIS A 553 17.70 9.09 -0.38
N GLY A 554 18.38 10.19 -0.71
CA GLY A 554 18.14 11.50 -0.08
C GLY A 554 19.11 11.86 1.04
N CYS A 555 20.02 10.96 1.44
CA CYS A 555 21.14 11.25 2.33
C CYS A 555 22.31 11.91 1.57
N LYS A 556 22.07 13.10 1.02
CA LYS A 556 22.96 13.72 0.05
C LYS A 556 24.26 14.27 0.64
N ALA A 557 24.28 14.74 1.89
CA ALA A 557 25.49 15.28 2.51
C ALA A 557 26.43 14.22 3.09
N LEU A 558 26.01 12.95 3.14
CA LEU A 558 26.77 11.88 3.79
C LEU A 558 28.09 11.65 3.07
N ARG A 559 29.22 11.90 3.75
CA ARG A 559 30.57 11.81 3.16
C ARG A 559 31.28 10.50 3.49
N SER A 560 31.06 9.96 4.69
CA SER A 560 31.71 8.73 5.14
C SER A 560 30.82 7.94 6.09
N LEU A 561 31.04 6.62 6.14
CA LEU A 561 30.46 5.71 7.13
C LEU A 561 31.48 5.40 8.22
N PRO A 562 31.08 5.39 9.51
CA PRO A 562 31.99 5.11 10.60
C PRO A 562 32.44 3.64 10.54
N GLY A 563 33.60 3.37 11.14
CA GLY A 563 34.07 2.00 11.33
C GLY A 563 33.37 1.29 12.49
N TRP A 564 33.56 -0.03 12.57
CA TRP A 564 33.39 -0.76 13.83
C TRP A 564 34.73 -0.71 14.56
N THR A 565 34.75 -0.14 15.76
CA THR A 565 35.96 -0.05 16.60
C THR A 565 36.25 -1.35 17.36
N ALA A 566 35.38 -2.37 17.25
CA ALA A 566 35.49 -3.65 17.94
C ALA A 566 35.54 -4.83 16.95
N HIS A 567 36.20 -5.92 17.37
CA HIS A 567 36.47 -7.13 16.56
C HIS A 567 35.24 -7.96 16.16
N ASP A 568 34.02 -7.61 16.60
CA ASP A 568 32.80 -8.44 16.41
C ASP A 568 31.61 -7.63 15.87
N SER A 569 31.67 -7.22 14.60
CA SER A 569 30.46 -6.72 13.91
C SER A 569 29.51 -7.88 13.61
N ASN A 570 28.22 -7.73 13.97
CA ASN A 570 27.16 -8.66 13.60
C ASN A 570 26.46 -8.32 12.29
N LEU A 571 27.00 -7.39 11.50
CA LEU A 571 26.34 -6.91 10.30
C LEU A 571 26.26 -8.00 9.24
N GLU A 572 25.04 -8.34 8.82
CA GLU A 572 24.69 -9.34 7.81
C GLU A 572 24.23 -8.67 6.51
N TRP A 573 23.50 -7.55 6.59
CA TRP A 573 22.99 -6.75 5.45
C TRP A 573 23.46 -5.30 5.51
N LEU A 574 24.02 -4.84 4.38
CA LEU A 574 24.30 -3.44 4.13
C LEU A 574 23.66 -3.00 2.82
N TRP A 575 22.77 -2.02 2.90
CA TRP A 575 22.12 -1.42 1.73
C TRP A 575 22.37 0.08 1.70
N ILE A 576 23.01 0.58 0.65
CA ILE A 576 23.28 2.00 0.43
C ILE A 576 22.73 2.37 -0.95
N ASN A 577 21.83 3.33 -1.02
CA ASN A 577 21.26 3.82 -2.28
C ASN A 577 21.17 5.35 -2.28
N GLY A 578 21.67 6.01 -3.32
CA GLY A 578 21.41 7.44 -3.54
C GLY A 578 22.13 8.37 -2.56
N CYS A 579 23.33 7.98 -2.11
CA CYS A 579 24.24 8.78 -1.28
C CYS A 579 25.30 9.44 -2.16
N ASP A 580 24.95 10.55 -2.81
CA ASP A 580 25.75 11.16 -3.88
C ASP A 580 27.15 11.64 -3.43
N ASN A 581 27.31 12.11 -2.19
CA ASN A 581 28.60 12.61 -1.68
C ASN A 581 29.40 11.58 -0.85
N LEU A 582 28.97 10.31 -0.81
CA LEU A 582 29.71 9.30 -0.07
C LEU A 582 31.04 9.03 -0.78
N GLU A 583 32.16 9.42 -0.18
CA GLU A 583 33.50 9.35 -0.78
C GLU A 583 34.18 8.01 -0.50
N SER A 584 34.10 7.53 0.74
CA SER A 584 34.74 6.29 1.18
C SER A 584 34.11 5.71 2.45
N PHE A 585 34.42 4.43 2.70
CA PHE A 585 34.30 3.82 4.02
C PHE A 585 35.57 4.16 4.82
N ARG A 586 35.49 4.42 6.13
CA ARG A 586 36.70 4.76 6.91
C ARG A 586 37.75 3.65 6.89
N GLU A 587 39.01 4.01 7.12
CA GLU A 587 40.17 3.09 7.18
C GLU A 587 39.96 1.93 8.17
N GLU A 588 39.16 2.07 9.23
CA GLU A 588 38.93 0.96 10.16
C GLU A 588 38.20 -0.22 9.50
N TRP A 589 37.51 -0.04 8.37
CA TRP A 589 36.97 -1.17 7.59
C TRP A 589 38.06 -2.04 6.96
N VAL A 590 39.23 -1.47 6.70
CA VAL A 590 40.41 -2.18 6.19
C VAL A 590 40.99 -3.07 7.29
N HIS A 591 41.10 -2.52 8.50
CA HIS A 591 41.69 -3.21 9.65
C HIS A 591 40.71 -4.14 10.39
N HIS A 592 39.42 -3.80 10.41
CA HIS A 592 38.34 -4.49 11.14
C HIS A 592 37.07 -4.63 10.27
N PRO A 593 37.09 -5.48 9.23
CA PRO A 593 35.95 -5.65 8.34
C PRO A 593 34.75 -6.34 9.02
N PRO A 594 33.51 -6.07 8.61
CA PRO A 594 32.34 -6.85 9.01
C PRO A 594 32.38 -8.26 8.39
N THR A 595 32.98 -9.22 9.11
CA THR A 595 33.19 -10.61 8.65
C THR A 595 31.93 -11.47 8.57
N LYS A 596 30.79 -10.99 9.06
CA LYS A 596 29.47 -11.65 8.93
C LYS A 596 28.63 -11.09 7.78
N LEU A 597 29.15 -10.11 7.05
CA LEU A 597 28.40 -9.44 5.99
C LEU A 597 28.15 -10.44 4.86
N SER A 598 26.88 -10.72 4.62
CA SER A 598 26.45 -11.70 3.61
C SER A 598 25.82 -11.02 2.40
N TYR A 599 25.24 -9.82 2.56
CA TYR A 599 24.62 -9.10 1.45
C TYR A 599 25.05 -7.64 1.47
N LEU A 600 25.60 -7.21 0.33
CA LEU A 600 26.07 -5.86 0.11
C LEU A 600 25.37 -5.29 -1.13
N PHE A 601 24.58 -4.25 -0.92
CA PHE A 601 23.91 -3.50 -1.97
C PHE A 601 24.39 -2.05 -1.95
N ILE A 602 24.97 -1.58 -3.05
CA ILE A 602 25.40 -0.20 -3.23
C ILE A 602 24.85 0.28 -4.57
N SER A 603 24.09 1.37 -4.59
CA SER A 603 23.65 1.96 -5.85
C SER A 603 23.60 3.48 -5.81
N ASN A 604 23.74 4.13 -6.97
CA ASN A 604 23.59 5.58 -7.12
C ASN A 604 24.46 6.39 -6.12
N CYS A 605 25.72 6.01 -5.92
CA CYS A 605 26.67 6.70 -5.02
C CYS A 605 27.77 7.37 -5.85
N LYS A 606 27.56 8.62 -6.27
CA LYS A 606 28.36 9.30 -7.32
C LYS A 606 29.76 9.77 -6.93
N LYS A 607 30.14 9.77 -5.65
CA LYS A 607 31.51 10.12 -5.24
C LYS A 607 32.28 8.95 -4.64
N LEU A 608 31.69 7.76 -4.62
CA LEU A 608 32.32 6.61 -3.98
C LEU A 608 33.46 6.10 -4.88
N GLU A 609 34.68 6.50 -4.55
CA GLU A 609 35.88 6.18 -5.34
C GLU A 609 36.40 4.77 -5.05
N SER A 610 36.19 4.29 -3.82
CA SER A 610 36.59 2.95 -3.38
C SER A 610 35.65 2.42 -2.31
N VAL A 611 35.16 1.20 -2.53
CA VAL A 611 34.77 0.32 -1.42
C VAL A 611 36.07 -0.36 -1.05
N SER A 612 36.74 0.07 0.02
CA SER A 612 38.01 -0.50 0.47
C SER A 612 37.83 -1.96 0.93
N LEU A 613 37.49 -2.86 0.00
CA LEU A 613 37.33 -4.31 0.13
C LEU A 613 38.70 -5.00 0.29
N CYS A 614 39.71 -4.26 0.73
CA CYS A 614 41.12 -4.63 0.76
C CYS A 614 41.41 -5.85 1.65
N ASN A 615 40.43 -6.28 2.45
CA ASN A 615 40.58 -7.39 3.37
C ASN A 615 39.85 -8.64 2.87
N ASN A 616 40.63 -9.71 2.64
CA ASN A 616 40.15 -10.99 2.09
C ASN A 616 39.07 -11.66 2.95
N SER A 617 39.00 -11.35 4.25
CA SER A 617 38.03 -11.94 5.17
C SER A 617 36.59 -11.45 4.92
N LEU A 618 36.40 -10.21 4.48
CA LEU A 618 35.09 -9.67 4.11
C LEU A 618 34.57 -10.28 2.81
N LEU A 619 35.46 -10.48 1.85
CA LEU A 619 35.13 -11.10 0.57
C LEU A 619 34.69 -12.56 0.76
N ALA A 620 35.26 -13.26 1.73
CA ALA A 620 34.91 -14.66 2.01
C ALA A 620 33.50 -14.83 2.60
N SER A 621 32.89 -13.82 3.23
CA SER A 621 31.56 -13.95 3.87
C SER A 621 30.38 -13.60 2.96
N LEU A 622 30.64 -12.87 1.87
CA LEU A 622 29.58 -12.36 0.98
C LEU A 622 28.91 -13.49 0.18
N ASN A 623 27.58 -13.49 0.21
CA ASN A 623 26.71 -14.33 -0.61
C ASN A 623 26.12 -13.54 -1.79
N LEU A 624 25.75 -12.28 -1.55
CA LEU A 624 25.17 -11.39 -2.55
C LEU A 624 25.92 -10.07 -2.62
N LEU A 625 26.35 -9.70 -3.82
CA LEU A 625 26.94 -8.39 -4.12
C LEU A 625 26.15 -7.73 -5.25
N TRP A 626 25.57 -6.58 -4.97
CA TRP A 626 24.87 -5.74 -5.95
C TRP A 626 25.48 -4.35 -5.95
N ILE A 627 26.04 -3.95 -7.08
CA ILE A 627 26.58 -2.62 -7.31
C ILE A 627 25.99 -2.05 -8.61
N ASP A 628 25.33 -0.89 -8.57
CA ASP A 628 24.78 -0.22 -9.76
C ASP A 628 25.05 1.30 -9.76
N ASN A 629 25.15 1.92 -10.94
CA ASN A 629 25.20 3.38 -11.13
C ASN A 629 26.28 4.08 -10.30
N TRP A 630 27.51 3.57 -10.37
CA TRP A 630 28.71 4.22 -9.83
C TRP A 630 29.27 5.32 -10.75
N PRO A 631 30.11 6.23 -10.23
CA PRO A 631 30.62 7.36 -10.99
C PRO A 631 31.63 6.97 -12.06
N ALA A 632 32.01 7.97 -12.85
CA ALA A 632 32.94 7.84 -13.97
C ALA A 632 34.33 7.26 -13.62
N GLY A 633 34.74 7.22 -12.34
CA GLY A 633 35.95 6.53 -11.87
C GLY A 633 35.75 5.06 -11.42
N GLY A 634 34.50 4.58 -11.34
CA GLY A 634 34.13 3.27 -10.78
C GLY A 634 34.57 2.04 -11.59
N GLY A 635 35.19 2.24 -12.75
CA GLY A 635 35.83 1.16 -13.51
C GLY A 635 36.97 0.48 -12.74
N ILE A 636 37.67 1.24 -11.88
CA ILE A 636 38.75 0.72 -11.02
C ILE A 636 38.18 -0.23 -9.96
N VAL A 637 37.03 0.09 -9.36
CA VAL A 637 36.43 -0.77 -8.33
C VAL A 637 35.82 -2.03 -8.94
N SER A 638 35.19 -1.91 -10.11
CA SER A 638 34.67 -3.06 -10.86
C SER A 638 35.81 -4.01 -11.26
N SER A 639 36.92 -3.50 -11.79
CA SER A 639 38.09 -4.30 -12.13
C SER A 639 38.74 -4.92 -10.89
N TYR A 640 38.79 -4.20 -9.77
CA TYR A 640 39.30 -4.72 -8.51
C TYR A 640 38.48 -5.90 -7.98
N ILE A 641 37.14 -5.81 -7.97
CA ILE A 641 36.25 -6.90 -7.55
C ILE A 641 36.46 -8.14 -8.40
N LEU A 642 36.59 -7.94 -9.71
CA LEU A 642 36.83 -9.01 -10.68
C LEU A 642 38.20 -9.68 -10.48
N GLU A 643 39.27 -8.90 -10.27
CA GLU A 643 40.61 -9.43 -9.97
C GLU A 643 40.65 -10.26 -8.68
N LYS A 644 39.88 -9.84 -7.68
CA LYS A 644 39.78 -10.48 -6.36
C LYS A 644 38.74 -11.59 -6.29
N GLY A 645 38.13 -12.02 -7.41
CA GLY A 645 37.11 -13.07 -7.46
C GLY A 645 37.47 -14.37 -6.72
N ASN A 646 38.76 -14.73 -6.62
CA ASN A 646 39.23 -15.90 -5.88
C ASN A 646 38.91 -15.86 -4.37
N PHE A 647 38.71 -14.68 -3.81
CA PHE A 647 38.38 -14.49 -2.39
C PHE A 647 36.86 -14.47 -2.15
N LEU A 648 36.05 -14.34 -3.21
CA LEU A 648 34.57 -14.32 -3.17
C LEU A 648 34.00 -15.74 -3.29
N THR A 649 34.52 -16.68 -2.49
CA THR A 649 34.24 -18.12 -2.63
C THR A 649 32.82 -18.53 -2.27
N ASN A 650 32.11 -17.72 -1.46
CA ASN A 650 30.72 -17.97 -1.05
C ASN A 650 29.69 -17.17 -1.87
N LEU A 651 30.14 -16.34 -2.82
CA LEU A 651 29.28 -15.45 -3.58
C LEU A 651 28.41 -16.25 -4.56
N THR A 652 27.09 -16.17 -4.41
CA THR A 652 26.12 -16.85 -5.29
C THR A 652 25.43 -15.90 -6.27
N TYR A 653 25.37 -14.61 -5.94
CA TYR A 653 24.79 -13.57 -6.79
C TYR A 653 25.72 -12.37 -6.91
N LEU A 654 26.06 -12.01 -8.14
CA LEU A 654 26.85 -10.83 -8.49
C LEU A 654 26.09 -9.98 -9.50
N ARG A 655 25.80 -8.74 -9.14
CA ARG A 655 25.28 -7.72 -10.04
C ARG A 655 26.23 -6.54 -10.08
N ILE A 656 26.69 -6.20 -11.28
CA ILE A 656 27.48 -5.01 -11.55
C ILE A 656 26.83 -4.25 -12.71
N GLY A 657 26.26 -3.08 -12.43
CA GLY A 657 25.66 -2.20 -13.43
C GLY A 657 26.41 -0.89 -13.62
N ASN A 658 26.14 -0.24 -14.75
CA ASN A 658 26.83 0.97 -15.19
C ASN A 658 28.36 0.74 -15.29
N MET A 659 28.78 -0.44 -15.77
CA MET A 659 30.18 -0.84 -15.81
C MET A 659 30.99 0.01 -16.78
N LYS A 660 32.17 0.47 -16.32
CA LYS A 660 33.24 1.02 -17.18
C LYS A 660 34.28 -0.06 -17.45
N ILE A 661 34.51 -0.38 -18.73
CA ILE A 661 35.47 -1.40 -19.14
C ILE A 661 36.87 -0.76 -19.15
N GLY A 662 37.52 -0.73 -17.99
CA GLY A 662 38.90 -0.22 -17.87
C GLY A 662 39.99 -1.24 -18.27
N LYS A 663 39.61 -2.50 -18.47
CA LYS A 663 40.47 -3.61 -18.91
C LYS A 663 39.70 -4.53 -19.86
N PRO A 664 40.36 -5.21 -20.82
CA PRO A 664 39.73 -6.18 -21.71
C PRO A 664 38.94 -7.25 -20.92
N LEU A 665 37.78 -7.65 -21.43
CA LEU A 665 36.93 -8.69 -20.81
C LEU A 665 37.68 -10.01 -20.54
N SER A 666 38.66 -10.36 -21.37
CA SER A 666 39.52 -11.53 -21.20
C SER A 666 40.30 -11.52 -19.88
N GLU A 667 40.56 -10.35 -19.31
CA GLU A 667 41.33 -10.18 -18.07
C GLU A 667 40.46 -10.17 -16.81
N TRP A 668 39.13 -10.23 -16.94
CA TRP A 668 38.22 -10.10 -15.80
C TRP A 668 38.20 -11.30 -14.86
N GLY A 669 38.78 -12.43 -15.27
CA GLY A 669 38.94 -13.58 -14.39
C GLY A 669 37.63 -14.14 -13.82
N LEU A 670 36.49 -14.04 -14.52
CA LEU A 670 35.18 -14.48 -14.01
C LEU A 670 35.13 -15.96 -13.58
N HIS A 671 35.97 -16.83 -14.14
CA HIS A 671 36.13 -18.22 -13.70
C HIS A 671 36.56 -18.37 -12.23
N ARG A 672 37.11 -17.31 -11.62
CA ARG A 672 37.58 -17.30 -10.23
C ARG A 672 36.45 -17.42 -9.20
N PHE A 673 35.21 -17.12 -9.59
CA PHE A 673 34.04 -17.16 -8.73
C PHE A 673 33.46 -18.59 -8.64
N SER A 674 34.01 -19.42 -7.74
CA SER A 674 33.70 -20.85 -7.68
C SER A 674 32.25 -21.21 -7.34
N SER A 675 31.52 -20.35 -6.62
CA SER A 675 30.14 -20.62 -6.16
C SER A 675 29.06 -19.78 -6.86
N LEU A 676 29.44 -18.99 -7.87
CA LEU A 676 28.54 -18.01 -8.46
C LEU A 676 27.45 -18.69 -9.29
N LYS A 677 26.18 -18.44 -8.92
CA LYS A 677 25.00 -18.99 -9.59
C LYS A 677 24.34 -17.97 -10.53
N THR A 678 24.35 -16.70 -10.16
CA THR A 678 23.75 -15.62 -10.96
C THR A 678 24.74 -14.51 -11.19
N LEU A 679 24.96 -14.17 -12.46
CA LEU A 679 25.78 -13.05 -12.88
C LEU A 679 24.92 -12.07 -13.69
N TRP A 680 24.86 -10.82 -13.25
CA TRP A 680 24.20 -9.72 -13.94
C TRP A 680 25.24 -8.64 -14.26
N LEU A 681 25.40 -8.34 -15.55
CA LEU A 681 26.31 -7.33 -16.06
C LEU A 681 25.49 -6.26 -16.80
N GLY A 682 25.65 -5.00 -16.40
CA GLY A 682 24.95 -3.86 -16.98
C GLY A 682 25.90 -2.80 -17.52
N GLY A 683 25.74 -2.42 -18.78
CA GLY A 683 26.43 -1.26 -19.37
C GLY A 683 25.81 0.08 -18.97
N PRO A 684 26.38 1.21 -19.44
CA PRO A 684 26.09 2.55 -18.94
C PRO A 684 24.67 3.04 -19.27
N SER A 685 23.89 3.37 -18.24
CA SER A 685 22.45 3.69 -18.32
C SER A 685 22.14 5.05 -18.97
N ASN A 686 23.11 5.98 -18.96
CA ASN A 686 22.99 7.35 -19.46
C ASN A 686 24.18 7.68 -20.36
N VAL A 687 24.03 7.50 -21.67
CA VAL A 687 24.99 8.05 -22.65
C VAL A 687 24.40 9.37 -23.11
N SER A 688 24.86 10.49 -22.55
CA SER A 688 24.68 11.79 -23.21
C SER A 688 25.54 11.80 -24.47
N GLU A 689 25.01 12.33 -25.58
CA GLU A 689 25.70 12.42 -26.88
C GLU A 689 27.04 13.19 -26.84
N GLU A 690 27.44 13.74 -25.68
CA GLU A 690 28.62 14.61 -25.52
C GLU A 690 29.84 13.93 -24.85
N GLU A 691 29.77 12.67 -24.40
CA GLU A 691 30.96 11.91 -23.92
C GLU A 691 31.38 10.86 -24.95
N GLU A 692 31.88 11.32 -26.11
CA GLU A 692 32.63 10.50 -27.06
C GLU A 692 34.05 10.23 -26.53
N GLU A 693 34.20 9.27 -25.61
CA GLU A 693 35.47 8.55 -25.47
C GLU A 693 35.34 7.18 -26.16
N GLU A 694 35.96 7.07 -27.34
CA GLU A 694 35.91 5.91 -28.26
C GLU A 694 36.40 4.58 -27.64
N GLU A 695 37.06 4.61 -26.47
CA GLU A 695 37.63 3.42 -25.82
C GLU A 695 36.64 2.65 -24.91
N TYR A 696 35.48 3.22 -24.60
CA TYR A 696 34.54 2.69 -23.60
C TYR A 696 33.60 1.58 -24.09
N TYR A 697 33.53 1.37 -25.41
CA TYR A 697 32.41 0.66 -26.04
C TYR A 697 32.82 -0.56 -26.89
N SER A 698 34.03 -1.09 -26.76
CA SER A 698 34.59 -2.07 -27.71
C SER A 698 34.19 -3.55 -27.49
N VAL A 699 33.14 -3.85 -26.71
CA VAL A 699 32.67 -5.23 -26.54
C VAL A 699 31.77 -5.63 -27.70
N SER A 700 32.37 -6.16 -28.76
CA SER A 700 31.66 -6.72 -29.91
C SER A 700 31.21 -8.18 -29.69
N SER A 701 31.82 -8.89 -28.74
CA SER A 701 31.46 -10.28 -28.43
C SER A 701 31.51 -10.63 -26.95
N PHE A 702 30.58 -11.45 -26.48
CA PHE A 702 30.58 -11.98 -25.11
C PHE A 702 30.22 -13.48 -25.08
N PRO A 703 30.95 -14.30 -24.31
CA PRO A 703 32.28 -14.05 -23.78
C PRO A 703 33.28 -13.79 -24.92
N VAL A 704 34.43 -13.17 -24.65
CA VAL A 704 35.50 -13.09 -25.66
C VAL A 704 36.10 -14.50 -25.85
N ASP A 705 36.60 -14.82 -27.04
CA ASP A 705 37.21 -16.13 -27.29
C ASP A 705 38.34 -16.42 -26.29
N GLY A 706 38.26 -17.58 -25.61
CA GLY A 706 39.18 -17.96 -24.55
C GLY A 706 38.83 -17.44 -23.14
N MET A 707 37.75 -16.66 -22.99
CA MET A 707 37.25 -16.21 -21.70
C MET A 707 36.50 -17.34 -20.98
N LEU A 708 37.02 -17.72 -19.81
CA LEU A 708 36.40 -18.73 -18.95
C LEU A 708 35.37 -18.08 -18.00
N LEU A 709 34.15 -18.62 -18.01
CA LEU A 709 33.06 -18.24 -17.10
C LEU A 709 32.97 -19.20 -15.88
N PRO A 710 32.29 -18.78 -14.79
CA PRO A 710 32.10 -19.62 -13.62
C PRO A 710 31.39 -20.95 -13.96
N THR A 711 31.91 -22.06 -13.45
CA THR A 711 31.40 -23.42 -13.73
C THR A 711 30.04 -23.70 -13.07
N CYS A 712 29.74 -23.04 -11.96
CA CYS A 712 28.46 -23.14 -11.24
C CYS A 712 27.38 -22.17 -11.73
N LEU A 713 27.65 -21.39 -12.79
CA LEU A 713 26.75 -20.35 -13.27
C LEU A 713 25.46 -20.95 -13.83
N MET A 714 24.32 -20.56 -13.25
CA MET A 714 22.98 -20.99 -13.63
C MET A 714 22.22 -19.93 -14.42
N SER A 715 22.47 -18.65 -14.13
CA SER A 715 21.79 -17.53 -14.76
C SER A 715 22.78 -16.43 -15.15
N LEU A 716 22.74 -16.01 -16.42
CA LEU A 716 23.53 -14.91 -16.95
C LEU A 716 22.60 -13.85 -17.54
N VAL A 717 22.74 -12.61 -17.08
CA VAL A 717 22.00 -11.47 -17.59
C VAL A 717 22.98 -10.41 -18.10
N ILE A 718 22.80 -10.01 -19.34
CA ILE A 718 23.56 -8.93 -19.97
C ILE A 718 22.57 -7.83 -20.35
N TRP A 719 22.77 -6.66 -19.76
CA TRP A 719 21.88 -5.52 -19.90
C TRP A 719 22.64 -4.32 -20.46
N ASN A 720 22.09 -3.65 -21.47
CA ASN A 720 22.55 -2.37 -21.98
C ASN A 720 23.99 -2.37 -22.54
N PHE A 721 24.30 -3.32 -23.43
CA PHE A 721 25.57 -3.37 -24.17
C PHE A 721 25.32 -2.93 -25.64
N PRO A 722 25.55 -1.66 -26.00
CA PRO A 722 25.17 -1.11 -27.31
C PRO A 722 25.93 -1.74 -28.48
N ASN A 723 27.19 -2.11 -28.28
CA ASN A 723 28.07 -2.63 -29.33
C ASN A 723 28.22 -4.15 -29.38
N LEU A 724 27.49 -4.88 -28.52
CA LEU A 724 27.56 -6.33 -28.51
C LEU A 724 26.92 -6.89 -29.79
N GLU A 725 27.73 -7.46 -30.68
CA GLU A 725 27.32 -7.96 -31.99
C GLU A 725 27.12 -9.48 -32.02
N LYS A 726 27.90 -10.23 -31.23
CA LYS A 726 27.89 -11.70 -31.26
C LYS A 726 28.06 -12.37 -29.90
N ILE A 727 27.48 -13.56 -29.76
CA ILE A 727 27.82 -14.49 -28.67
C ILE A 727 28.85 -15.50 -29.19
N SER A 728 29.95 -15.70 -28.47
CA SER A 728 31.00 -16.64 -28.89
C SER A 728 30.69 -18.08 -28.52
N SER A 729 31.38 -19.03 -29.16
CA SER A 729 31.31 -20.46 -28.84
C SER A 729 31.91 -20.81 -27.47
N SER A 730 32.62 -19.88 -26.82
CA SER A 730 33.16 -20.09 -25.46
C SER A 730 32.06 -20.35 -24.42
N MET A 731 30.80 -20.04 -24.74
CA MET A 731 29.63 -20.37 -23.92
C MET A 731 29.39 -21.88 -23.77
N GLU A 732 29.80 -22.73 -24.73
CA GLU A 732 29.63 -24.19 -24.67
C GLU A 732 30.29 -24.81 -23.43
N THR A 733 31.32 -24.14 -22.89
CA THR A 733 32.06 -24.60 -21.70
C THR A 733 31.23 -24.65 -20.41
N ILE A 734 30.08 -23.96 -20.35
CA ILE A 734 29.26 -23.85 -19.13
C ILE A 734 28.15 -24.90 -19.14
N GLN A 735 28.31 -25.94 -18.32
CA GLN A 735 27.36 -27.06 -18.30
C GLN A 735 26.11 -26.80 -17.45
N ASN A 736 26.08 -25.78 -16.60
CA ASN A 736 24.99 -25.54 -15.63
C ASN A 736 24.07 -24.36 -15.99
N LEU A 737 24.34 -23.65 -17.10
CA LEU A 737 23.60 -22.44 -17.45
C LEU A 737 22.18 -22.78 -17.92
N THR A 738 21.18 -22.39 -17.13
CA THR A 738 19.76 -22.66 -17.41
C THR A 738 19.05 -21.43 -17.97
N HIS A 739 19.49 -20.23 -17.60
CA HIS A 739 18.86 -18.97 -17.98
C HIS A 739 19.88 -18.02 -18.61
N LEU A 740 19.57 -17.50 -19.79
CA LEU A 740 20.37 -16.50 -20.49
C LEU A 740 19.46 -15.36 -20.96
N TYR A 741 19.73 -14.14 -20.48
CA TYR A 741 18.91 -12.98 -20.76
C TYR A 741 19.73 -11.83 -21.33
N PHE A 742 19.22 -11.25 -22.42
CA PHE A 742 19.76 -10.03 -23.02
C PHE A 742 18.70 -8.95 -23.00
N SER A 743 19.09 -7.72 -22.68
CA SER A 743 18.16 -6.59 -22.73
C SER A 743 18.92 -5.33 -23.08
N ASN A 744 18.32 -4.50 -23.93
CA ASN A 744 18.95 -3.29 -24.45
C ASN A 744 20.32 -3.52 -25.13
N CYS A 745 20.45 -4.59 -25.94
CA CYS A 745 21.65 -4.88 -26.75
C CYS A 745 21.32 -4.76 -28.26
N PRO A 746 21.27 -3.55 -28.84
CA PRO A 746 20.72 -3.30 -30.17
C PRO A 746 21.52 -3.90 -31.34
N ARG A 747 22.84 -4.08 -31.23
CA ARG A 747 23.68 -4.62 -32.31
C ARG A 747 23.80 -6.15 -32.32
N LEU A 748 23.18 -6.86 -31.38
CA LEU A 748 23.34 -8.30 -31.23
C LEU A 748 22.69 -9.03 -32.41
N ALA A 749 23.52 -9.52 -33.33
CA ALA A 749 23.10 -10.06 -34.62
C ALA A 749 23.39 -11.56 -34.78
N SER A 750 24.30 -12.14 -33.99
CA SER A 750 24.71 -13.54 -34.17
C SER A 750 24.89 -14.32 -32.86
N PHE A 751 24.47 -15.58 -32.91
CA PHE A 751 24.70 -16.61 -31.89
C PHE A 751 25.65 -17.66 -32.48
N PRO A 752 26.37 -18.43 -31.65
CA PRO A 752 27.29 -19.43 -32.17
C PRO A 752 26.53 -20.52 -32.96
N GLU A 753 27.15 -21.01 -34.04
CA GLU A 753 26.60 -22.07 -34.89
C GLU A 753 26.36 -23.38 -34.10
N GLN A 754 25.62 -24.32 -34.69
CA GLN A 754 25.14 -25.55 -34.03
C GLN A 754 26.20 -26.22 -33.15
N GLY A 755 25.98 -26.19 -31.82
CA GLY A 755 26.88 -26.77 -30.81
C GLY A 755 27.43 -25.77 -29.80
N GLY A 756 27.46 -24.46 -30.09
CA GLY A 756 28.16 -23.49 -29.24
C GLY A 756 27.38 -22.87 -28.06
N LEU A 757 26.10 -23.23 -27.86
CA LEU A 757 25.32 -22.83 -26.67
C LEU A 757 25.27 -23.96 -25.63
N PRO A 758 25.21 -23.65 -24.32
CA PRO A 758 25.10 -24.64 -23.26
C PRO A 758 23.98 -25.66 -23.50
N PRO A 759 24.25 -26.97 -23.41
CA PRO A 759 23.22 -27.99 -23.58
C PRO A 759 22.15 -28.00 -22.47
N SER A 760 22.42 -27.34 -21.35
CA SER A 760 21.52 -27.17 -20.19
C SER A 760 20.61 -25.96 -20.26
N LEU A 761 20.69 -25.14 -21.33
CA LEU A 761 19.92 -23.92 -21.46
C LEU A 761 18.42 -24.23 -21.59
N LEU A 762 17.63 -23.75 -20.62
CA LEU A 762 16.17 -23.94 -20.57
C LEU A 762 15.41 -22.70 -21.04
N GLN A 763 15.95 -21.51 -20.79
CA GLN A 763 15.32 -20.23 -21.13
C GLN A 763 16.32 -19.26 -21.74
N LEU A 764 15.94 -18.71 -22.89
CA LEU A 764 16.65 -17.65 -23.60
C LEU A 764 15.67 -16.50 -23.85
N GLY A 765 15.91 -15.33 -23.25
CA GLY A 765 15.01 -14.18 -23.33
C GLY A 765 15.70 -12.93 -23.88
N SER A 766 14.98 -12.15 -24.69
CA SER A 766 15.42 -10.84 -25.19
C SER A 766 14.28 -9.80 -25.10
N ILE A 767 14.60 -8.56 -24.68
CA ILE A 767 13.62 -7.48 -24.42
C ILE A 767 13.48 -6.47 -25.59
N TYR A 768 14.25 -6.58 -26.69
CA TYR A 768 14.08 -5.73 -27.88
C TYR A 768 13.65 -6.51 -29.14
N SER A 769 12.73 -5.92 -29.91
CA SER A 769 11.98 -6.53 -31.03
C SER A 769 12.82 -7.06 -32.20
N PHE A 770 14.09 -6.67 -32.32
CA PHE A 770 14.96 -7.10 -33.43
C PHE A 770 15.57 -8.50 -33.26
N ILE A 771 15.67 -9.00 -32.03
CA ILE A 771 16.35 -10.27 -31.75
C ILE A 771 15.45 -11.49 -32.07
N CYS A 772 14.15 -11.28 -32.32
CA CYS A 772 13.22 -12.34 -32.72
C CYS A 772 13.61 -13.06 -34.03
N PHE A 773 14.33 -12.41 -34.96
CA PHE A 773 14.67 -13.03 -36.25
C PHE A 773 15.88 -13.98 -36.15
N ALA A 774 16.91 -13.62 -35.37
CA ALA A 774 18.09 -14.47 -35.13
C ALA A 774 17.80 -15.63 -34.16
N LEU A 775 16.90 -15.43 -33.19
CA LEU A 775 16.40 -16.50 -32.32
C LEU A 775 15.60 -17.55 -33.10
N ALA A 776 14.81 -17.13 -34.09
CA ALA A 776 14.06 -18.04 -34.94
C ALA A 776 14.99 -18.98 -35.73
N THR A 777 16.10 -18.48 -36.29
CA THR A 777 17.05 -19.31 -37.05
C THR A 777 17.89 -20.25 -36.17
N ALA A 778 18.26 -19.84 -34.94
CA ALA A 778 19.03 -20.69 -34.02
C ALA A 778 18.19 -21.79 -33.34
N ILE A 779 16.90 -21.54 -33.06
CA ILE A 779 16.02 -22.48 -32.33
C ILE A 779 15.41 -23.56 -33.25
N LEU A 780 15.30 -23.30 -34.57
CA LEU A 780 14.70 -24.23 -35.54
C LEU A 780 15.48 -25.55 -35.76
N GLY A 781 16.58 -25.80 -35.01
CA GLY A 781 17.40 -27.01 -35.11
C GLY A 781 17.11 -28.14 -34.10
N LYS A 782 16.28 -27.96 -33.05
CA LYS A 782 15.87 -29.06 -32.14
C LYS A 782 14.44 -28.88 -31.62
N PRO A 783 13.58 -29.93 -31.67
CA PRO A 783 12.22 -29.86 -31.15
C PRO A 783 12.21 -30.28 -29.67
N LYS A 784 12.12 -29.33 -28.73
CA LYS A 784 11.50 -29.56 -27.42
C LYS A 784 10.67 -28.35 -27.03
N GLU A 785 9.47 -28.64 -26.55
CA GLU A 785 8.38 -27.73 -26.27
C GLU A 785 8.81 -26.55 -25.38
N LEU A 786 8.57 -25.32 -25.85
CA LEU A 786 8.57 -24.12 -25.02
C LEU A 786 7.31 -24.12 -24.13
N PRO A 787 7.41 -23.99 -22.79
CA PRO A 787 6.26 -23.73 -21.95
C PRO A 787 5.77 -22.29 -22.18
N LYS A 788 4.45 -22.13 -22.35
CA LYS A 788 3.76 -20.89 -22.78
C LYS A 788 3.68 -19.76 -21.74
N ASP A 789 4.39 -19.83 -20.61
CA ASP A 789 4.22 -18.93 -19.46
C ASP A 789 5.50 -18.12 -19.09
N GLY A 790 6.19 -17.54 -20.08
CA GLY A 790 7.51 -16.91 -19.88
C GLY A 790 7.59 -15.38 -19.79
N ILE A 791 6.51 -14.61 -19.99
CA ILE A 791 6.61 -13.13 -20.11
C ILE A 791 6.29 -12.38 -18.80
N ASN A 792 5.72 -13.04 -17.78
CA ASN A 792 5.25 -12.37 -16.56
C ASN A 792 6.11 -12.54 -15.30
N SER A 793 7.29 -13.16 -15.35
CA SER A 793 8.16 -13.34 -14.17
C SER A 793 9.25 -12.28 -13.99
N PHE A 794 9.43 -11.36 -14.94
CA PHE A 794 10.57 -10.42 -14.92
C PHE A 794 10.46 -9.30 -13.86
N ASN A 795 9.24 -8.87 -13.49
CA ASN A 795 9.06 -7.85 -12.45
C ASN A 795 9.16 -8.39 -11.02
N HIS A 796 9.13 -9.73 -10.83
CA HIS A 796 9.20 -10.31 -9.48
C HIS A 796 10.64 -10.63 -9.03
N PHE A 797 11.60 -10.71 -9.97
CA PHE A 797 13.02 -10.96 -9.68
C PHE A 797 13.85 -9.69 -9.46
N LEU A 798 13.33 -8.51 -9.80
CA LEU A 798 14.06 -7.24 -9.74
C LEU A 798 13.94 -6.49 -8.40
N LEU A 799 13.04 -6.88 -7.49
CA LEU A 799 12.73 -6.09 -6.27
C LEU A 799 12.78 -6.86 -4.95
N HIS A 800 12.96 -8.19 -4.95
CA HIS A 800 13.10 -8.95 -3.72
C HIS A 800 14.18 -10.03 -3.87
N PRO A 801 15.32 -9.97 -3.13
CA PRO A 801 16.08 -11.18 -2.90
C PRO A 801 15.16 -12.15 -2.15
N VAL A 802 14.89 -13.29 -2.77
CA VAL A 802 14.20 -14.41 -2.13
C VAL A 802 14.97 -14.78 -0.86
N LYS A 803 14.24 -14.90 0.27
CA LYS A 803 14.76 -15.36 1.56
C LYS A 803 15.63 -16.61 1.45
#